data_AF-A0A3D1KYP1-F1
#
_entry.id   AF-A0A3D1KYP1-F1
#
_cell.length_a   1.000
_cell.length_b   1.000
_cell.length_c   1.000
_cell.angle_alpha   90.00
_cell.angle_beta   90.00
_cell.angle_gamma   90.00
#
_symmetry.space_group_name_H-M   'P 1'
#
loop_
_entity.id
_entity.type
_entity.pdbx_description
1 polymer ?
#
loop_
_entity_poly.entity_id
_entity_poly.type
_entity_poly.pdbx_seq_one_letter_code
_entity_poly.pdbx_strand_id
1 'polypeptide(L)'
;MKKFFAFITSMSFMGFLLLAVGFAMAIATFVESSYGTPTAQALVYKTRWFEVIWILLAINLVNNLIKYRFFTAKRFTLGLFHISFLVILLGAAITRYISYEGVMHIRENESSSHILSSESYFFAGFGDQHKEKRALFSELAPKQFSARLNIDGQTVKVKAVGFIENAEQQPIPSESGEPLIDFVFSSPSAQGMQSFPFRPGDVLNYPGFTAGFESSVSTGVRFFRNGTRLLLTATDSISEMTMASQESVTFQAGDTVEVKNMFLYSFGNFRFLVRNYFPSAAFTAVKSQGQTSTDAVMVEISDGKSVQTIPVFGRSGVAPDTISVPLGNGALKLAYGSKPISLPFSLYLKDFQLERYPGSQSPSSFASEVVLQDDNIGLKKDIRIFMNNTLTHKGYKFFQSSYDTDELGTVLSVNHDFWGTWITYLGYALLILGVILSMINPSSYFQFLVRRLKQSSVHAILILLAVGGLSAGAMAQPGTAAAIPDIDDAAVEAFSRLWVQGVDGRIEPVSTLNSEIVRKVTHKSSVYGKSADEVVLSMMTQSSLWQTMPIIYVANKTLAEQLGANGKYLAIQQLFDEKGNYKILESVRAAYEKTPAFRNRVEKEYIYLDERVNICFMVFQGSIFNIFPRDHRDKAWYQPGADAEEYSGGDSLFVRNGFQLMLQSVAEQKYTDANQILQAVGTFQQKFGGELIPSETKKSIEITYNKINPFKRVFPWYLLFGFFLLFVLFVNIFRQKPLPKYLRMAFVGGIVILFLVHTAGLVLRWYISGHAPWSNGYESVVYVAWAVMLAGLIFGRKYAMVIGTASLLTGIALFVAHLSWMNPEITPLVPVLKSYWLTIHVAIITASYGFIGLSMFLGIMVMILIVLRRKQNEQKVTGFIEQLTTINELSATVGLYFLTIGTFLGGVWANESWGRYWGWDPKETWALITVVIYSFIVHMRLIPGLKGVFNYNMASIIGFASVLMTYFGVNYYLSGLHSYGKGVADGVHPAVPVSFALMAALMIWAYIKQTRFEKEREV
;
A
#
# COMPACT_ATOMS: atom_id res chain seq x y z
N MET A 1 39.93 27.54 -8.85
CA MET A 1 38.87 27.74 -7.83
C MET A 1 37.65 28.53 -8.32
N LYS A 2 37.78 29.76 -8.87
CA LYS A 2 36.60 30.57 -9.31
C LYS A 2 35.68 29.88 -10.35
N LYS A 3 36.24 29.18 -11.35
CA LYS A 3 35.45 28.45 -12.36
C LYS A 3 34.67 27.26 -11.76
N PHE A 4 35.29 26.53 -10.83
CA PHE A 4 34.64 25.42 -10.12
C PHE A 4 33.50 25.91 -9.22
N PHE A 5 33.74 26.97 -8.44
CA PHE A 5 32.71 27.60 -7.62
C PHE A 5 31.53 28.12 -8.46
N ALA A 6 31.81 28.76 -9.60
CA ALA A 6 30.76 29.23 -10.52
C ALA A 6 29.95 28.08 -11.13
N PHE A 7 30.57 26.91 -11.36
CA PHE A 7 29.88 25.72 -11.84
C PHE A 7 28.94 25.13 -10.79
N ILE A 8 29.45 24.85 -9.58
CA ILE A 8 28.66 24.25 -8.49
C ILE A 8 27.51 25.15 -8.01
N THR A 9 27.59 26.45 -8.27
CA THR A 9 26.54 27.43 -7.93
C THR A 9 25.65 27.82 -9.12
N SER A 10 25.81 27.17 -10.27
CA SER A 10 25.02 27.46 -11.48
C SER A 10 23.60 26.86 -11.42
N MET A 11 22.68 27.44 -12.19
CA MET A 11 21.32 26.89 -12.36
C MET A 11 21.33 25.56 -13.13
N SER A 12 22.29 25.36 -14.05
CA SER A 12 22.45 24.09 -14.76
C SER A 12 22.86 22.97 -13.82
N PHE A 13 23.81 23.23 -12.91
CA PHE A 13 24.24 22.24 -11.92
C PHE A 13 23.14 21.96 -10.89
N MET A 14 22.36 22.98 -10.49
CA MET A 14 21.17 22.78 -9.67
C MET A 14 20.17 21.82 -10.33
N GLY A 15 19.89 22.03 -11.63
CA GLY A 15 19.02 21.13 -12.39
C GLY A 15 19.56 19.70 -12.45
N PHE A 16 20.88 19.53 -12.62
CA PHE A 16 21.52 18.22 -12.54
C PHE A 16 21.35 17.57 -11.15
N LEU A 17 21.59 18.30 -10.06
CA LEU A 17 21.44 17.79 -8.70
C LEU A 17 19.99 17.34 -8.41
N LEU A 18 19.00 18.15 -8.81
CA LEU A 18 17.58 17.76 -8.67
C LEU A 18 17.30 16.42 -9.37
N LEU A 19 17.71 16.28 -10.63
CA LEU A 19 17.50 15.03 -11.36
C LEU A 19 18.29 13.86 -10.73
N ALA A 20 19.54 14.09 -10.32
CA ALA A 20 20.37 13.07 -9.68
C ALA A 20 19.73 12.53 -8.39
N VAL A 21 19.19 13.39 -7.52
CA VAL A 21 18.44 12.97 -6.33
C VAL A 21 17.18 12.20 -6.75
N GLY A 22 16.41 12.72 -7.70
CA GLY A 22 15.20 12.06 -8.20
C GLY A 22 15.45 10.63 -8.71
N PHE A 23 16.50 10.44 -9.51
CA PHE A 23 16.90 9.13 -10.03
C PHE A 23 17.43 8.20 -8.93
N ALA A 24 18.26 8.70 -8.02
CA ALA A 24 18.74 7.91 -6.89
C ALA A 24 17.59 7.38 -6.02
N MET A 25 16.61 8.24 -5.71
CA MET A 25 15.40 7.85 -4.98
C MET A 25 14.55 6.84 -5.77
N ALA A 26 14.36 7.04 -7.08
CA ALA A 26 13.61 6.10 -7.91
C ALA A 26 14.26 4.70 -7.89
N ILE A 27 15.59 4.62 -8.09
CA ILE A 27 16.33 3.35 -8.02
C ILE A 27 16.15 2.69 -6.66
N ALA A 28 16.22 3.46 -5.56
CA ALA A 28 16.03 2.94 -4.22
C ALA A 28 14.66 2.27 -4.04
N THR A 29 13.58 2.85 -4.58
CA THR A 29 12.24 2.24 -4.48
C THR A 29 12.10 0.93 -5.25
N PHE A 30 12.77 0.77 -6.40
CA PHE A 30 12.77 -0.51 -7.13
C PHE A 30 13.61 -1.56 -6.40
N VAL A 31 14.75 -1.15 -5.83
CA VAL A 31 15.57 -2.02 -4.97
C VAL A 31 14.78 -2.48 -3.76
N GLU A 32 14.03 -1.59 -3.12
CA GLU A 32 13.16 -1.91 -1.99
C GLU A 32 12.09 -2.94 -2.36
N SER A 33 11.41 -2.74 -3.49
CA SER A 33 10.38 -3.68 -3.96
C SER A 33 10.95 -5.06 -4.32
N SER A 34 12.22 -5.15 -4.71
CA SER A 34 12.83 -6.40 -5.17
C SER A 34 13.61 -7.14 -4.07
N TYR A 35 14.21 -6.40 -3.14
CA TYR A 35 15.19 -6.89 -2.16
C TYR A 35 14.93 -6.38 -0.72
N GLY A 36 13.80 -5.73 -0.47
CA GLY A 36 13.37 -5.25 0.85
C GLY A 36 13.93 -3.89 1.28
N THR A 37 13.26 -3.28 2.26
CA THR A 37 13.59 -1.96 2.82
C THR A 37 15.01 -1.87 3.41
N PRO A 38 15.53 -2.86 4.17
CA PRO A 38 16.89 -2.79 4.69
C PRO A 38 17.94 -2.63 3.59
N THR A 39 17.75 -3.32 2.45
CA THR A 39 18.64 -3.25 1.30
C THR A 39 18.66 -1.86 0.67
N ALA A 40 17.49 -1.27 0.42
CA ALA A 40 17.40 0.08 -0.17
C ALA A 40 18.02 1.15 0.75
N GLN A 41 17.83 1.02 2.06
CA GLN A 41 18.46 1.89 3.03
C GLN A 41 19.99 1.75 3.02
N ALA A 42 20.52 0.51 2.99
CA ALA A 42 21.94 0.25 2.99
C ALA A 42 22.65 0.73 1.71
N LEU A 43 22.01 0.61 0.54
CA LEU A 43 22.60 0.93 -0.76
C LEU A 43 22.43 2.41 -1.16
N VAL A 44 21.37 3.07 -0.73
CA VAL A 44 21.04 4.45 -1.15
C VAL A 44 20.78 5.37 0.03
N TYR A 45 19.65 5.24 0.72
CA TYR A 45 19.14 6.31 1.61
C TYR A 45 20.09 6.64 2.78
N LYS A 46 20.81 5.65 3.31
CA LYS A 46 21.70 5.81 4.46
C LYS A 46 23.18 5.91 4.08
N THR A 47 23.48 6.20 2.81
CA THR A 47 24.85 6.29 2.29
C THR A 47 25.40 7.72 2.26
N ARG A 48 26.71 7.86 2.41
CA ARG A 48 27.39 9.18 2.39
C ARG A 48 27.30 9.88 1.04
N TRP A 49 27.32 9.14 -0.08
CA TRP A 49 27.24 9.76 -1.40
C TRP A 49 25.89 10.43 -1.62
N PHE A 50 24.80 9.83 -1.12
CA PHE A 50 23.46 10.41 -1.19
C PHE A 50 23.36 11.68 -0.32
N GLU A 51 23.93 11.65 0.88
CA GLU A 51 24.04 12.82 1.77
C GLU A 51 24.80 13.99 1.11
N VAL A 52 25.89 13.70 0.38
CA VAL A 52 26.67 14.73 -0.34
C VAL A 52 25.83 15.45 -1.38
N ILE A 53 24.92 14.76 -2.09
CA ILE A 53 24.07 15.41 -3.11
C ILE A 53 23.14 16.44 -2.44
N TRP A 54 22.55 16.11 -1.29
CA TRP A 54 21.71 17.04 -0.53
C TRP A 54 22.48 18.26 -0.02
N ILE A 55 23.71 18.05 0.48
CA ILE A 55 24.58 19.15 0.93
C ILE A 55 24.92 20.08 -0.25
N LEU A 56 25.28 19.52 -1.41
CA LEU A 56 25.55 20.31 -2.61
C LEU A 56 24.33 21.11 -3.06
N LEU A 57 23.13 20.53 -2.96
CA LEU A 57 21.87 21.20 -3.28
C LEU A 57 21.59 22.35 -2.30
N ALA A 58 21.83 22.16 -1.00
CA ALA A 58 21.71 23.20 0.01
C ALA A 58 22.68 24.37 -0.24
N ILE A 59 23.96 24.08 -0.52
CA ILE A 59 24.96 25.11 -0.84
C ILE A 59 24.56 25.90 -2.09
N ASN A 60 24.11 25.20 -3.13
CA ASN A 60 23.64 25.83 -4.35
C ASN A 60 22.44 26.75 -4.10
N LEU A 61 21.47 26.30 -3.29
CA LEU A 61 20.29 27.06 -2.91
C LEU A 61 20.66 28.33 -2.15
N VAL A 62 21.52 28.24 -1.13
CA VAL A 62 22.03 29.40 -0.37
C VAL A 62 22.65 30.44 -1.30
N ASN A 63 23.53 30.00 -2.22
CA ASN A 63 24.16 30.93 -3.15
C ASN A 63 23.14 31.61 -4.07
N ASN A 64 22.13 30.87 -4.56
CA ASN A 64 21.09 31.43 -5.41
C ASN A 64 20.19 32.42 -4.68
N LEU A 65 19.88 32.20 -3.39
CA LEU A 65 19.16 33.18 -2.55
C LEU A 65 19.87 34.53 -2.52
N ILE A 66 21.20 34.52 -2.36
CA ILE A 66 22.04 35.71 -2.33
C ILE A 66 22.15 36.34 -3.73
N LYS A 67 22.49 35.55 -4.74
CA LYS A 67 22.69 35.99 -6.13
C LYS A 67 21.46 36.69 -6.71
N TYR A 68 20.26 36.16 -6.44
CA TYR A 68 19.00 36.72 -6.93
C TYR A 68 18.34 37.73 -5.97
N ARG A 69 19.03 38.08 -4.86
CA ARG A 69 18.61 39.07 -3.85
C ARG A 69 17.21 38.80 -3.29
N PHE A 70 16.96 37.56 -2.88
CA PHE A 70 15.66 37.15 -2.36
C PHE A 70 15.31 37.75 -0.99
N PHE A 71 16.27 38.36 -0.31
CA PHE A 71 16.07 39.09 0.95
C PHE A 71 15.46 40.49 0.77
N THR A 72 15.21 40.94 -0.46
CA THR A 72 14.59 42.25 -0.72
C THR A 72 13.09 42.23 -0.47
N ALA A 73 12.51 43.34 0.01
CA ALA A 73 11.07 43.44 0.32
C ALA A 73 10.14 43.00 -0.84
N LYS A 74 10.56 43.19 -2.10
CA LYS A 74 9.80 42.76 -3.29
C LYS A 74 9.82 41.25 -3.52
N ARG A 75 10.87 40.54 -3.09
CA ARG A 75 11.12 39.11 -3.39
C ARG A 75 11.14 38.21 -2.15
N PHE A 76 11.02 38.80 -0.96
CA PHE A 76 11.08 38.10 0.32
C PHE A 76 10.10 36.93 0.41
N THR A 77 8.91 37.04 -0.18
CA THR A 77 7.93 35.95 -0.17
C THR A 77 8.44 34.68 -0.88
N LEU A 78 9.16 34.85 -2.00
CA LEU A 78 9.79 33.73 -2.70
C LEU A 78 11.05 33.25 -1.97
N GLY A 79 11.78 34.17 -1.33
CA GLY A 79 12.91 33.85 -0.46
C GLY A 79 12.49 32.96 0.71
N LEU A 80 11.39 33.30 1.39
CA LEU A 80 10.83 32.55 2.50
C LEU A 80 10.49 31.11 2.12
N PHE A 81 9.84 30.92 0.97
CA PHE A 81 9.52 29.61 0.40
C PHE A 81 10.77 28.75 0.09
N HIS A 82 11.89 29.36 -0.26
CA HIS A 82 13.12 28.60 -0.54
C HIS A 82 13.93 28.36 0.73
N ILE A 83 13.95 29.31 1.67
CA ILE A 83 14.61 29.18 2.97
C ILE A 83 14.00 28.03 3.78
N SER A 84 12.69 27.80 3.67
CA SER A 84 12.05 26.67 4.34
C SER A 84 12.69 25.31 4.01
N PHE A 85 13.14 25.08 2.77
CA PHE A 85 13.83 23.83 2.43
C PHE A 85 15.18 23.67 3.15
N LEU A 86 15.90 24.77 3.41
CA LEU A 86 17.13 24.72 4.21
C LEU A 86 16.83 24.36 5.67
N VAL A 87 15.73 24.90 6.22
CA VAL A 87 15.26 24.58 7.58
C VAL A 87 14.82 23.10 7.67
N ILE A 88 14.09 22.61 6.65
CA ILE A 88 13.68 21.19 6.56
C ILE A 88 14.91 20.28 6.49
N LEU A 89 15.92 20.61 5.66
CA LEU A 89 17.16 19.82 5.57
C LEU A 89 17.95 19.82 6.88
N LEU A 90 17.97 20.93 7.61
CA LEU A 90 18.57 21.00 8.94
C LEU A 90 17.84 20.10 9.94
N GLY A 91 16.50 20.14 9.96
CA GLY A 91 15.68 19.25 10.77
C GLY A 91 15.93 17.78 10.46
N ALA A 92 15.96 17.42 9.17
CA ALA A 92 16.26 16.06 8.71
C ALA A 92 17.68 15.60 9.09
N ALA A 93 18.69 16.50 9.06
CA ALA A 93 20.04 16.19 9.52
C ALA A 93 20.09 15.90 11.03
N ILE A 94 19.33 16.66 11.83
CA ILE A 94 19.21 16.42 13.27
C ILE A 94 18.56 15.06 13.52
N THR A 95 17.43 14.76 12.88
CA THR A 95 16.77 13.44 12.97
C THR A 95 17.70 12.30 12.58
N ARG A 96 18.52 12.51 11.54
CA ARG A 96 19.44 11.48 11.01
C ARG A 96 20.57 11.11 11.96
N TYR A 97 21.17 12.09 12.64
CA TYR A 97 22.41 11.89 13.41
C TYR A 97 22.22 11.92 14.93
N ILE A 98 21.14 12.53 15.42
CA ILE A 98 20.90 12.71 16.86
C ILE A 98 19.75 11.80 17.33
N SER A 99 18.74 11.60 16.49
CA SER A 99 17.52 10.89 16.88
C SER A 99 17.61 9.38 16.64
N TYR A 100 16.78 8.63 17.36
CA TYR A 100 16.72 7.17 17.26
C TYR A 100 15.29 6.66 17.50
N GLU A 101 15.02 5.47 16.96
CA GLU A 101 13.74 4.80 17.04
C GLU A 101 13.89 3.44 17.73
N GLY A 102 12.80 2.97 18.33
CA GLY A 102 12.72 1.64 18.94
C GLY A 102 11.30 1.11 19.06
N VAL A 103 11.18 -0.04 19.68
CA VAL A 103 9.94 -0.75 19.97
C VAL A 103 9.94 -1.18 21.43
N MET A 104 8.82 -0.99 22.10
CA MET A 104 8.53 -1.44 23.45
C MET A 104 7.36 -2.41 23.38
N HIS A 105 7.58 -3.63 23.83
CA HIS A 105 6.52 -4.62 24.03
C HIS A 105 6.19 -4.69 25.52
N ILE A 106 4.89 -4.70 25.85
CA ILE A 106 4.40 -4.79 27.23
C ILE A 106 3.19 -5.74 27.24
N ARG A 107 3.19 -6.71 28.14
CA ARG A 107 2.02 -7.55 28.41
C ARG A 107 1.12 -6.91 29.47
N GLU A 108 -0.15 -7.27 29.47
CA GLU A 108 -1.08 -6.76 30.49
C GLU A 108 -0.60 -7.09 31.90
N ASN A 109 -0.74 -6.13 32.80
CA ASN A 109 -0.26 -6.17 34.18
C ASN A 109 1.28 -6.22 34.33
N GLU A 110 2.03 -5.96 33.26
CA GLU A 110 3.48 -5.80 33.30
C GLU A 110 3.92 -4.36 33.11
N SER A 111 5.16 -4.08 33.50
CA SER A 111 5.82 -2.80 33.24
C SER A 111 7.10 -2.99 32.43
N SER A 112 7.35 -2.09 31.49
CA SER A 112 8.63 -2.00 30.80
C SER A 112 9.28 -0.63 30.99
N SER A 113 10.59 -0.65 31.21
CA SER A 113 11.47 0.53 31.30
C SER A 113 12.57 0.52 30.23
N HIS A 114 12.41 -0.29 29.17
CA HIS A 114 13.38 -0.35 28.09
C HIS A 114 12.69 -0.49 26.73
N ILE A 115 13.39 -0.06 25.68
CA ILE A 115 12.99 -0.25 24.28
C ILE A 115 14.07 -1.04 23.55
N LEU A 116 13.69 -1.81 22.54
CA LEU A 116 14.62 -2.41 21.58
C LEU A 116 14.80 -1.45 20.40
N SER A 117 16.04 -1.15 20.00
CA SER A 117 16.29 -0.24 18.88
C SER A 117 15.74 -0.79 17.57
N SER A 118 15.14 0.07 16.74
CA SER A 118 14.68 -0.33 15.39
C SER A 118 15.84 -0.64 14.45
N GLU A 119 17.04 -0.18 14.77
CA GLU A 119 18.27 -0.46 14.05
C GLU A 119 18.99 -1.67 14.65
N SER A 120 19.56 -2.50 13.78
CA SER A 120 20.41 -3.60 14.20
C SER A 120 21.87 -3.15 14.39
N TYR A 121 22.52 -3.75 15.38
CA TYR A 121 23.92 -3.57 15.69
C TYR A 121 24.65 -4.89 15.56
N PHE A 122 25.90 -4.81 15.12
CA PHE A 122 26.83 -5.91 15.20
C PHE A 122 27.90 -5.58 16.24
N PHE A 123 28.11 -6.51 17.16
CA PHE A 123 29.04 -6.40 18.26
C PHE A 123 30.16 -7.43 18.08
N ALA A 124 31.40 -7.01 18.30
CA ALA A 124 32.55 -7.89 18.47
C ALA A 124 33.40 -7.42 19.65
N GLY A 125 33.66 -8.30 20.62
CA GLY A 125 34.43 -7.96 21.81
C GLY A 125 35.33 -9.09 22.30
N PHE A 126 36.47 -8.73 22.88
CA PHE A 126 37.45 -9.65 23.48
C PHE A 126 38.05 -8.97 24.73
N GLY A 127 37.87 -9.58 25.91
CA GLY A 127 38.21 -8.92 27.18
C GLY A 127 37.47 -7.58 27.34
N ASP A 128 38.20 -6.51 27.66
CA ASP A 128 37.65 -5.15 27.78
C ASP A 128 37.51 -4.43 26.42
N GLN A 129 38.16 -4.94 25.37
CA GLN A 129 38.07 -4.35 24.03
C GLN A 129 36.75 -4.75 23.38
N HIS A 130 35.97 -3.75 22.95
CA HIS A 130 34.76 -4.00 22.17
C HIS A 130 34.63 -3.01 21.01
N LYS A 131 34.01 -3.49 19.94
CA LYS A 131 33.63 -2.71 18.77
C LYS A 131 32.17 -2.99 18.46
N GLU A 132 31.39 -1.92 18.51
CA GLU A 132 29.97 -1.92 18.15
C GLU A 132 29.79 -1.03 16.92
N LYS A 133 29.01 -1.49 15.94
CA LYS A 133 28.65 -0.69 14.77
C LYS A 133 27.23 -1.03 14.33
N ARG A 134 26.45 0.00 14.01
CA ARG A 134 25.17 -0.14 13.30
C ARG A 134 25.39 -0.88 11.99
N ALA A 135 24.62 -1.94 11.74
CA ALA A 135 24.77 -2.80 10.58
C ALA A 135 23.41 -3.10 9.95
N LEU A 136 23.26 -2.75 8.67
CA LEU A 136 22.08 -3.03 7.86
C LEU A 136 22.42 -4.16 6.89
N PHE A 137 22.47 -5.38 7.40
CA PHE A 137 22.77 -6.53 6.57
C PHE A 137 21.60 -6.84 5.63
N SER A 138 21.95 -7.24 4.41
CA SER A 138 21.06 -7.87 3.45
C SER A 138 21.88 -8.75 2.51
N GLU A 139 21.23 -9.62 1.75
CA GLU A 139 21.93 -10.53 0.82
C GLU A 139 22.78 -9.75 -0.22
N LEU A 140 22.35 -8.55 -0.62
CA LEU A 140 23.09 -7.67 -1.53
C LEU A 140 24.10 -6.74 -0.84
N ALA A 141 23.98 -6.57 0.48
CA ALA A 141 24.85 -5.69 1.26
C ALA A 141 25.47 -6.40 2.48
N PRO A 142 26.11 -7.59 2.35
CA PRO A 142 26.55 -8.39 3.49
C PRO A 142 27.78 -7.84 4.23
N LYS A 143 28.52 -6.90 3.62
CA LYS A 143 29.82 -6.41 4.12
C LYS A 143 29.70 -5.15 4.99
N GLN A 144 28.75 -5.10 5.92
CA GLN A 144 28.50 -3.91 6.75
C GLN A 144 29.46 -3.75 7.94
N PHE A 145 30.07 -4.85 8.40
CA PHE A 145 30.93 -4.85 9.58
C PHE A 145 32.38 -5.25 9.25
N SER A 146 33.33 -4.49 9.81
CA SER A 146 34.74 -4.83 9.83
C SER A 146 35.37 -4.18 11.05
N ALA A 147 36.07 -4.95 11.85
CA ALA A 147 36.81 -4.50 13.01
C ALA A 147 38.20 -5.15 13.05
N ARG A 148 39.13 -4.50 13.75
CA ARG A 148 40.43 -5.06 14.13
C ARG A 148 40.51 -5.02 15.65
N LEU A 149 40.83 -6.15 16.25
CA LEU A 149 40.99 -6.33 17.69
C LEU A 149 42.41 -6.83 17.96
N ASN A 150 43.00 -6.41 19.08
CA ASN A 150 44.30 -6.92 19.50
C ASN A 150 44.09 -8.03 20.52
N ILE A 151 44.45 -9.26 20.16
CA ILE A 151 44.28 -10.48 20.95
C ILE A 151 45.68 -11.07 21.15
N ASP A 152 46.14 -11.13 22.41
CA ASP A 152 47.45 -11.69 22.79
C ASP A 152 48.64 -11.13 21.97
N GLY A 153 48.60 -9.84 21.62
CA GLY A 153 49.63 -9.15 20.83
C GLY A 153 49.51 -9.32 19.31
N GLN A 154 48.51 -10.06 18.82
CA GLN A 154 48.23 -10.27 17.40
C GLN A 154 46.99 -9.47 16.97
N THR A 155 47.04 -8.90 15.75
CA THR A 155 45.90 -8.15 15.20
C THR A 155 44.93 -9.12 14.51
N VAL A 156 43.82 -9.42 15.16
CA VAL A 156 42.75 -10.24 14.60
C VAL A 156 41.74 -9.35 13.89
N LYS A 157 41.44 -9.69 12.64
CA LYS A 157 40.46 -9.00 11.80
C LYS A 157 39.15 -9.77 11.81
N VAL A 158 38.07 -9.10 12.19
CA VAL A 158 36.71 -9.65 12.20
C VAL A 158 35.91 -8.92 11.12
N LYS A 159 35.35 -9.64 10.15
CA LYS A 159 34.65 -9.04 9.02
C LYS A 159 33.42 -9.85 8.65
N ALA A 160 32.29 -9.17 8.44
CA ALA A 160 31.13 -9.79 7.84
C ALA A 160 31.36 -10.00 6.33
N VAL A 161 31.18 -11.23 5.86
CA VAL A 161 31.43 -11.65 4.48
C VAL A 161 30.17 -12.10 3.74
N GLY A 162 29.16 -12.57 4.48
CA GLY A 162 27.87 -13.02 3.94
C GLY A 162 26.72 -12.71 4.88
N PHE A 163 25.50 -12.76 4.34
CA PHE A 163 24.26 -12.65 5.10
C PHE A 163 23.23 -13.59 4.47
N ILE A 164 22.51 -14.34 5.31
CA ILE A 164 21.49 -15.30 4.91
C ILE A 164 20.20 -14.91 5.64
N GLU A 165 19.18 -14.55 4.88
CA GLU A 165 17.84 -14.28 5.40
C GLU A 165 17.08 -15.59 5.63
N ASN A 166 16.26 -15.64 6.68
CA ASN A 166 15.53 -16.85 7.10
C ASN A 166 16.48 -18.05 7.22
N ALA A 167 17.52 -17.89 8.04
CA ALA A 167 18.55 -18.89 8.22
C ALA A 167 18.09 -20.00 9.18
N GLU A 168 18.57 -21.22 8.90
CA GLU A 168 18.50 -22.38 9.78
C GLU A 168 19.91 -22.88 10.10
N GLN A 169 20.06 -23.47 11.28
CA GLN A 169 21.29 -24.15 11.67
C GLN A 169 21.36 -25.52 11.01
N GLN A 170 22.42 -25.75 10.24
CA GLN A 170 22.71 -27.06 9.65
C GLN A 170 24.08 -27.56 10.10
N PRO A 171 24.20 -28.81 10.58
CA PRO A 171 25.50 -29.40 10.88
C PRO A 171 26.25 -29.74 9.58
N ILE A 172 27.54 -29.42 9.54
CA ILE A 172 28.49 -29.79 8.49
C ILE A 172 29.70 -30.51 9.09
N PRO A 173 30.31 -31.50 8.40
CA PRO A 173 31.55 -32.13 8.88
C PRO A 173 32.64 -31.09 9.16
N SER A 174 33.31 -31.19 10.31
CA SER A 174 34.40 -30.29 10.72
C SER A 174 35.50 -31.06 11.42
N GLU A 175 36.77 -30.69 11.20
CA GLU A 175 37.90 -31.31 11.91
C GLU A 175 38.00 -30.88 13.38
N SER A 176 37.38 -29.74 13.75
CA SER A 176 37.36 -29.16 15.11
C SER A 176 35.98 -29.17 15.78
N GLY A 177 35.02 -29.89 15.19
CA GLY A 177 33.64 -29.95 15.65
C GLY A 177 33.37 -30.94 16.80
N GLU A 178 32.10 -31.07 17.16
CA GLU A 178 31.62 -32.07 18.12
C GLU A 178 30.81 -33.16 17.40
N PRO A 179 30.82 -34.40 17.89
CA PRO A 179 30.00 -35.46 17.31
C PRO A 179 28.50 -35.12 17.41
N LEU A 180 27.74 -35.37 16.36
CA LEU A 180 26.32 -35.03 16.32
C LEU A 180 25.48 -36.06 15.59
N ILE A 181 24.30 -36.36 16.12
CA ILE A 181 23.28 -37.19 15.47
C ILE A 181 22.11 -36.30 15.05
N ASP A 182 21.80 -36.25 13.75
CA ASP A 182 20.55 -35.68 13.24
C ASP A 182 19.45 -36.73 13.35
N PHE A 183 18.71 -36.68 14.46
CA PHE A 183 17.73 -37.69 14.85
C PHE A 183 16.31 -37.17 14.68
N VAL A 184 15.44 -38.05 14.19
CA VAL A 184 14.03 -37.77 13.94
C VAL A 184 13.17 -38.91 14.45
N PHE A 185 12.07 -38.61 15.13
CA PHE A 185 11.15 -39.61 15.63
C PHE A 185 9.69 -39.20 15.42
N SER A 186 8.80 -40.18 15.35
CA SER A 186 7.35 -39.98 15.35
C SER A 186 6.72 -40.67 16.56
N SER A 187 5.76 -39.96 17.17
CA SER A 187 4.95 -40.44 18.29
C SER A 187 3.53 -40.78 17.82
N PRO A 188 2.87 -41.80 18.39
CA PRO A 188 1.45 -42.06 18.13
C PRO A 188 0.53 -40.89 18.51
N SER A 189 0.94 -40.02 19.43
CA SER A 189 0.13 -38.92 19.97
C SER A 189 0.34 -37.57 19.28
N ALA A 190 1.33 -37.45 18.39
CA ALA A 190 1.68 -36.19 17.74
C ALA A 190 1.65 -36.34 16.21
N GLN A 191 1.06 -35.37 15.51
CA GLN A 191 0.98 -35.38 14.05
C GLN A 191 2.32 -34.93 13.44
N GLY A 192 2.96 -35.79 12.64
CA GLY A 192 4.21 -35.49 11.93
C GLY A 192 5.49 -36.07 12.57
N MET A 193 6.62 -35.86 11.91
CA MET A 193 7.95 -36.24 12.40
C MET A 193 8.57 -35.10 13.20
N GLN A 194 9.12 -35.40 14.38
CA GLN A 194 9.82 -34.45 15.25
C GLN A 194 11.33 -34.63 15.13
N SER A 195 12.07 -33.55 14.94
CA SER A 195 13.55 -33.55 14.87
C SER A 195 14.15 -33.18 16.22
N PHE A 196 15.19 -33.89 16.64
CA PHE A 196 15.96 -33.60 17.84
C PHE A 196 17.44 -33.93 17.58
N PRO A 197 18.35 -32.94 17.50
CA PRO A 197 19.77 -33.23 17.35
C PRO A 197 20.38 -33.70 18.69
N PHE A 198 21.14 -34.78 18.69
CA PHE A 198 21.89 -35.23 19.88
C PHE A 198 23.36 -34.79 19.83
N ARG A 199 23.86 -34.23 20.94
CA ARG A 199 25.27 -34.10 21.30
C ARG A 199 25.65 -35.12 22.40
N PRO A 200 26.94 -35.44 22.59
CA PRO A 200 27.35 -36.34 23.67
C PRO A 200 26.88 -35.82 25.03
N GLY A 201 26.14 -36.65 25.76
CA GLY A 201 25.50 -36.31 27.03
C GLY A 201 24.01 -35.97 26.92
N ASP A 202 23.51 -35.64 25.73
CA ASP A 202 22.10 -35.26 25.54
C ASP A 202 21.14 -36.44 25.75
N VAL A 203 19.98 -36.12 26.33
CA VAL A 203 18.88 -37.06 26.57
C VAL A 203 17.58 -36.46 26.07
N LEU A 204 16.93 -37.17 25.15
CA LEU A 204 15.55 -36.94 24.76
C LEU A 204 14.65 -37.69 25.74
N ASN A 205 13.85 -36.95 26.49
CA ASN A 205 12.85 -37.49 27.40
C ASN A 205 11.44 -37.16 26.90
N TYR A 206 10.86 -38.06 26.12
CA TYR A 206 9.50 -37.95 25.61
C TYR A 206 8.59 -38.96 26.35
N PRO A 207 7.32 -38.62 26.66
CA PRO A 207 6.43 -39.56 27.36
C PRO A 207 6.35 -40.93 26.65
N GLY A 208 6.89 -41.97 27.28
CA GLY A 208 6.94 -43.34 26.74
C GLY A 208 8.10 -43.65 25.79
N PHE A 209 8.97 -42.68 25.47
CA PHE A 209 10.16 -42.88 24.64
C PHE A 209 11.36 -42.06 25.15
N THR A 210 12.41 -42.74 25.59
CA THR A 210 13.65 -42.09 26.02
C THR A 210 14.81 -42.52 25.16
N ALA A 211 15.56 -41.56 24.63
CA ALA A 211 16.74 -41.80 23.81
C ALA A 211 17.89 -40.91 24.27
N GLY A 212 19.14 -41.39 24.23
CA GLY A 212 20.29 -40.60 24.66
C GLY A 212 21.55 -40.94 23.89
N PHE A 213 22.45 -39.97 23.74
CA PHE A 213 23.72 -40.15 23.05
C PHE A 213 24.88 -39.99 24.04
N GLU A 214 25.62 -41.07 24.29
CA GLU A 214 26.70 -41.12 25.30
C GLU A 214 26.27 -40.59 26.67
N SER A 215 24.98 -40.67 26.98
CA SER A 215 24.43 -40.18 28.24
C SER A 215 24.89 -41.02 29.43
N SER A 216 25.01 -40.36 30.59
CA SER A 216 25.21 -40.98 31.90
C SER A 216 23.92 -41.55 32.51
N VAL A 217 22.76 -41.22 31.94
CA VAL A 217 21.44 -41.68 32.38
C VAL A 217 21.02 -42.89 31.55
N SER A 218 20.38 -43.89 32.19
CA SER A 218 19.81 -45.04 31.48
C SER A 218 18.60 -44.61 30.66
N THR A 219 18.66 -44.81 29.35
CA THR A 219 17.60 -44.49 28.37
C THR A 219 17.12 -45.76 27.66
N GLY A 220 15.89 -45.74 27.15
CA GLY A 220 15.29 -46.87 26.41
C GLY A 220 16.03 -47.19 25.11
N VAL A 221 16.51 -46.16 24.39
CA VAL A 221 17.46 -46.28 23.28
C VAL A 221 18.73 -45.51 23.63
N ARG A 222 19.89 -46.12 23.48
CA ARG A 222 21.18 -45.50 23.78
C ARG A 222 22.11 -45.57 22.59
N PHE A 223 22.50 -44.40 22.09
CA PHE A 223 23.50 -44.22 21.06
C PHE A 223 24.89 -44.05 21.69
N PHE A 224 25.91 -44.64 21.08
CA PHE A 224 27.31 -44.48 21.50
C PHE A 224 28.27 -44.72 20.33
N ARG A 225 29.50 -44.24 20.46
CA ARG A 225 30.50 -44.31 19.38
C ARG A 225 31.43 -45.50 19.56
N ASN A 226 31.83 -46.09 18.43
CA ASN A 226 32.97 -47.01 18.36
C ASN A 226 33.82 -46.64 17.12
N GLY A 227 34.91 -45.91 17.35
CA GLY A 227 35.69 -45.29 16.28
C GLY A 227 34.86 -44.26 15.49
N THR A 228 34.73 -44.45 14.18
CA THR A 228 33.93 -43.59 13.29
C THR A 228 32.47 -44.02 13.12
N ARG A 229 32.08 -45.15 13.72
CA ARG A 229 30.73 -45.72 13.58
C ARG A 229 29.84 -45.33 14.76
N LEU A 230 28.55 -45.13 14.48
CA LEU A 230 27.50 -44.93 15.47
C LEU A 230 26.81 -46.27 15.75
N LEU A 231 26.73 -46.64 17.02
CA LEU A 231 26.05 -47.85 17.46
C LEU A 231 24.85 -47.46 18.34
N LEU A 232 23.82 -48.30 18.33
CA LEU A 232 22.68 -48.20 19.25
C LEU A 232 22.52 -49.49 20.04
N THR A 233 22.02 -49.35 21.26
CA THR A 233 21.50 -50.44 22.10
C THR A 233 20.13 -50.03 22.62
N ALA A 234 19.24 -50.97 22.87
CA ALA A 234 17.92 -50.68 23.38
C ALA A 234 17.48 -51.67 24.46
N THR A 235 16.60 -51.21 25.35
CA THR A 235 16.09 -52.01 26.48
C THR A 235 15.01 -53.01 26.07
N ASP A 236 14.52 -52.92 24.84
CA ASP A 236 13.51 -53.79 24.23
C ASP A 236 13.90 -54.06 22.77
N SER A 237 13.22 -55.00 22.11
CA SER A 237 13.46 -55.35 20.71
C SER A 237 13.31 -54.14 19.77
N ILE A 238 14.21 -54.04 18.78
CA ILE A 238 14.18 -53.01 17.73
C ILE A 238 14.10 -53.67 16.37
N SER A 239 13.16 -53.22 15.54
CA SER A 239 13.10 -53.58 14.12
C SER A 239 13.71 -52.46 13.27
N GLU A 240 14.73 -52.80 12.48
CA GLU A 240 15.33 -51.95 11.46
C GLU A 240 14.68 -52.28 10.10
N MET A 241 14.24 -51.25 9.38
CA MET A 241 13.70 -51.39 8.02
C MET A 241 14.32 -50.37 7.07
N THR A 242 14.73 -50.80 5.88
CA THR A 242 15.15 -49.88 4.81
C THR A 242 13.94 -49.33 4.06
N MET A 243 13.94 -48.03 3.81
CA MET A 243 12.87 -47.35 3.07
C MET A 243 12.81 -47.77 1.59
N ALA A 244 13.89 -48.34 1.04
CA ALA A 244 13.99 -48.71 -0.37
C ALA A 244 13.49 -50.12 -0.69
N SER A 245 13.92 -51.15 0.06
CA SER A 245 13.47 -52.55 -0.15
C SER A 245 12.38 -53.02 0.82
N GLN A 246 12.06 -52.23 1.86
CA GLN A 246 11.14 -52.61 2.94
C GLN A 246 11.50 -53.89 3.69
N GLU A 247 12.72 -54.41 3.50
CA GLU A 247 13.22 -55.54 4.27
C GLU A 247 13.44 -55.12 5.72
N SER A 248 12.92 -55.93 6.65
CA SER A 248 12.98 -55.69 8.09
C SER A 248 13.85 -56.74 8.77
N VAL A 249 14.80 -56.29 9.60
CA VAL A 249 15.59 -57.12 10.51
C VAL A 249 15.24 -56.75 11.94
N THR A 250 14.97 -57.74 12.80
CA THR A 250 14.65 -57.50 14.22
C THR A 250 15.81 -57.92 15.11
N PHE A 251 16.20 -57.02 16.01
CA PHE A 251 17.24 -57.20 17.01
C PHE A 251 16.61 -57.35 18.39
N GLN A 252 17.21 -58.17 19.25
CA GLN A 252 16.72 -58.42 20.61
C GLN A 252 17.19 -57.32 21.58
N ALA A 253 16.54 -57.24 22.73
CA ALA A 253 16.92 -56.29 23.78
C ALA A 253 18.39 -56.50 24.20
N GLY A 254 19.16 -55.41 24.26
CA GLY A 254 20.59 -55.43 24.59
C GLY A 254 21.54 -55.71 23.42
N ASP A 255 21.04 -56.07 22.23
CA ASP A 255 21.88 -56.22 21.04
C ASP A 255 22.53 -54.88 20.66
N THR A 256 23.80 -54.95 20.25
CA THR A 256 24.52 -53.78 19.72
C THR A 256 24.35 -53.72 18.21
N VAL A 257 23.62 -52.71 17.74
CA VAL A 257 23.24 -52.54 16.33
C VAL A 257 24.00 -51.36 15.73
N GLU A 258 24.59 -51.54 14.55
CA GLU A 258 25.19 -50.43 13.80
C GLU A 258 24.10 -49.54 13.19
N VAL A 259 24.12 -48.25 13.50
CA VAL A 259 23.12 -47.30 13.02
C VAL A 259 23.39 -46.95 11.57
N LYS A 260 22.41 -47.17 10.71
CA LYS A 260 22.44 -46.81 9.30
C LYS A 260 21.61 -45.56 9.05
N ASN A 261 22.19 -44.63 8.29
CA ASN A 261 21.49 -43.40 7.91
C ASN A 261 20.28 -43.72 7.02
N MET A 262 19.17 -43.01 7.20
CA MET A 262 17.94 -43.14 6.40
C MET A 262 17.21 -44.51 6.54
N PHE A 263 17.53 -45.28 7.58
CA PHE A 263 16.78 -46.48 7.95
C PHE A 263 15.76 -46.13 9.03
N LEU A 264 14.61 -46.80 8.99
CA LEU A 264 13.52 -46.64 9.95
C LEU A 264 13.67 -47.70 11.05
N TYR A 265 13.83 -47.24 12.28
CA TYR A 265 13.89 -48.07 13.47
C TYR A 265 12.56 -48.00 14.22
N SER A 266 12.01 -49.16 14.60
CA SER A 266 10.78 -49.25 15.39
C SER A 266 11.12 -49.77 16.78
N PHE A 267 10.72 -49.02 17.82
CA PHE A 267 10.90 -49.35 19.23
C PHE A 267 9.56 -49.18 19.94
N GLY A 268 8.91 -50.30 20.29
CA GLY A 268 7.51 -50.28 20.76
C GLY A 268 6.57 -49.63 19.74
N ASN A 269 5.81 -48.61 20.17
CA ASN A 269 4.92 -47.83 19.30
C ASN A 269 5.59 -46.62 18.64
N PHE A 270 6.89 -46.41 18.88
CA PHE A 270 7.63 -45.29 18.31
C PHE A 270 8.42 -45.73 17.09
N ARG A 271 8.53 -44.82 16.12
CA ARG A 271 9.41 -44.99 14.97
C ARG A 271 10.40 -43.84 14.93
N PHE A 272 11.66 -44.14 14.67
CA PHE A 272 12.70 -43.14 14.57
C PHE A 272 13.67 -43.45 13.44
N LEU A 273 14.43 -42.43 13.06
CA LEU A 273 15.30 -42.40 11.90
C LEU A 273 16.49 -41.53 12.27
N VAL A 274 17.70 -42.00 11.96
CA VAL A 274 18.89 -41.15 11.96
C VAL A 274 19.13 -40.68 10.53
N ARG A 275 18.94 -39.38 10.28
CA ARG A 275 19.14 -38.80 8.94
C ARG A 275 20.61 -38.81 8.57
N ASN A 276 21.45 -38.35 9.49
CA ASN A 276 22.90 -38.36 9.37
C ASN A 276 23.56 -38.45 10.74
N TYR A 277 24.72 -39.10 10.79
CA TYR A 277 25.66 -39.04 11.90
C TYR A 277 26.94 -38.34 11.45
N PHE A 278 27.36 -37.34 12.21
CA PHE A 278 28.60 -36.62 12.00
C PHE A 278 29.58 -36.97 13.12
N PRO A 279 30.68 -37.69 12.83
CA PRO A 279 31.72 -37.99 13.83
C PRO A 279 32.33 -36.76 14.47
N SER A 280 32.35 -35.65 13.71
CA SER A 280 32.73 -34.31 14.15
C SER A 280 32.05 -33.29 13.23
N ALA A 281 31.22 -32.41 13.78
CA ALA A 281 30.48 -31.40 13.03
C ALA A 281 30.57 -30.01 13.67
N ALA A 282 30.58 -28.99 12.81
CA ALA A 282 30.33 -27.60 13.17
C ALA A 282 28.99 -27.16 12.59
N PHE A 283 28.30 -26.23 13.24
CA PHE A 283 27.07 -25.65 12.69
C PHE A 283 27.40 -24.51 11.74
N THR A 284 26.78 -24.54 10.57
CA THR A 284 26.75 -23.41 9.63
C THR A 284 25.31 -22.91 9.46
N ALA A 285 25.15 -21.73 8.88
CA ALA A 285 23.85 -21.21 8.50
C ALA A 285 23.53 -21.58 7.04
N VAL A 286 22.32 -22.08 6.80
CA VAL A 286 21.77 -22.30 5.47
C VAL A 286 20.43 -21.59 5.34
N LYS A 287 20.04 -21.27 4.10
CA LYS A 287 18.75 -20.64 3.84
C LYS A 287 17.62 -21.66 3.98
N SER A 288 16.65 -21.37 4.84
CA SER A 288 15.46 -22.21 4.97
C SER A 288 14.59 -22.14 3.72
N GLN A 289 13.85 -23.21 3.44
CA GLN A 289 12.76 -23.19 2.45
C GLN A 289 11.49 -22.53 3.01
N GLY A 290 11.35 -22.44 4.33
CA GLY A 290 10.26 -21.75 5.03
C GLY A 290 10.68 -20.38 5.59
N GLN A 291 9.73 -19.63 6.14
CA GLN A 291 10.08 -18.45 6.94
C GLN A 291 10.58 -18.90 8.32
N THR A 292 11.73 -18.38 8.73
CA THR A 292 12.27 -18.61 10.08
C THR A 292 12.28 -17.31 10.87
N SER A 293 12.37 -17.42 12.19
CA SER A 293 12.42 -16.27 13.08
C SER A 293 13.82 -15.63 13.16
N THR A 294 14.82 -16.16 12.45
CA THR A 294 16.25 -15.82 12.62
C THR A 294 16.97 -15.63 11.29
N ASP A 295 17.83 -14.62 11.19
CA ASP A 295 18.79 -14.46 10.09
C ASP A 295 20.20 -14.87 10.54
N ALA A 296 21.15 -14.97 9.62
CA ALA A 296 22.54 -15.27 9.95
C ALA A 296 23.52 -14.35 9.21
N VAL A 297 24.46 -13.77 9.97
CA VAL A 297 25.60 -13.03 9.43
C VAL A 297 26.79 -13.98 9.38
N MET A 298 27.36 -14.22 8.20
CA MET A 298 28.58 -15.01 8.07
C MET A 298 29.79 -14.13 8.35
N VAL A 299 30.55 -14.47 9.38
CA VAL A 299 31.66 -13.66 9.89
C VAL A 299 32.97 -14.38 9.70
N GLU A 300 33.86 -13.77 8.95
CA GLU A 300 35.25 -14.18 8.77
C GLU A 300 36.10 -13.60 9.91
N ILE A 301 36.83 -14.46 10.61
CA ILE A 301 37.81 -14.11 11.62
C ILE A 301 39.17 -14.57 11.11
N SER A 302 40.12 -13.63 11.02
CA SER A 302 41.47 -13.93 10.55
C SER A 302 42.52 -13.35 11.50
N ASP A 303 43.44 -14.19 11.95
CA ASP A 303 44.61 -13.85 12.78
C ASP A 303 45.89 -13.63 11.95
N GLY A 304 45.78 -13.69 10.61
CA GLY A 304 46.89 -13.60 9.66
C GLY A 304 47.57 -14.92 9.31
N LYS A 305 47.31 -16.01 10.04
CA LYS A 305 47.79 -17.38 9.75
C LYS A 305 46.66 -18.35 9.40
N SER A 306 45.49 -18.16 10.01
CA SER A 306 44.27 -18.93 9.85
C SER A 306 43.09 -18.01 9.51
N VAL A 307 42.11 -18.57 8.81
CA VAL A 307 40.85 -17.90 8.48
C VAL A 307 39.72 -18.86 8.83
N GLN A 308 38.83 -18.44 9.72
CA GLN A 308 37.64 -19.20 10.08
C GLN A 308 36.39 -18.38 9.77
N THR A 309 35.34 -19.03 9.28
CA THR A 309 34.04 -18.38 9.02
C THR A 309 32.98 -18.99 9.93
N ILE A 310 32.29 -18.16 10.69
CA ILE A 310 31.31 -18.59 11.69
C ILE A 310 29.98 -17.85 11.45
N PRO A 311 28.82 -18.54 11.48
CA PRO A 311 27.52 -17.89 11.45
C PRO A 311 27.19 -17.23 12.79
N VAL A 312 26.80 -15.97 12.76
CA VAL A 312 26.22 -15.25 13.90
C VAL A 312 24.73 -15.09 13.64
N PHE A 313 23.92 -15.88 14.33
CA PHE A 313 22.46 -15.80 14.23
C PHE A 313 21.93 -14.58 14.98
N GLY A 314 20.90 -13.97 14.41
CA GLY A 314 20.24 -12.81 15.00
C GLY A 314 19.26 -12.19 14.01
N ARG A 315 18.46 -11.22 14.47
CA ARG A 315 17.48 -10.55 13.61
C ARG A 315 17.25 -9.12 14.08
N SER A 316 16.84 -8.26 13.14
CA SER A 316 16.31 -6.94 13.48
C SER A 316 15.03 -7.08 14.31
N GLY A 317 14.88 -6.26 15.35
CA GLY A 317 13.74 -6.27 16.27
C GLY A 317 13.86 -7.27 17.42
N VAL A 318 14.91 -8.09 17.46
CA VAL A 318 15.16 -9.07 18.53
C VAL A 318 16.44 -8.70 19.27
N ALA A 319 16.46 -8.87 20.59
CA ALA A 319 17.67 -8.67 21.38
C ALA A 319 18.80 -9.60 20.88
N PRO A 320 20.05 -9.11 20.79
CA PRO A 320 21.15 -9.90 20.25
C PRO A 320 21.57 -11.00 21.23
N ASP A 321 21.58 -12.25 20.75
CA ASP A 321 22.25 -13.34 21.46
C ASP A 321 23.75 -13.29 21.20
N THR A 322 24.53 -13.44 22.28
CA THR A 322 26.00 -13.39 22.20
C THR A 322 26.57 -14.79 22.04
N ILE A 323 27.23 -15.04 20.91
CA ILE A 323 28.03 -16.24 20.71
C ILE A 323 29.46 -16.00 21.19
N SER A 324 30.07 -17.03 21.78
CA SER A 324 31.47 -17.00 22.23
C SER A 324 32.30 -17.94 21.37
N VAL A 325 33.31 -17.40 20.70
CA VAL A 325 34.22 -18.14 19.84
C VAL A 325 35.59 -18.26 20.54
N PRO A 326 36.08 -19.47 20.86
CA PRO A 326 37.40 -19.65 21.45
C PRO A 326 38.50 -19.08 20.54
N LEU A 327 39.38 -18.22 21.08
CA LEU A 327 40.47 -17.62 20.31
C LEU A 327 41.62 -17.22 21.24
N GLY A 328 42.79 -17.86 21.07
CA GLY A 328 43.93 -17.68 21.97
C GLY A 328 43.62 -18.12 23.40
N ASN A 329 43.95 -17.30 24.39
CA ASN A 329 43.68 -17.56 25.81
C ASN A 329 42.29 -17.07 26.29
N GLY A 330 41.42 -16.61 25.38
CA GLY A 330 40.10 -16.07 25.73
C GLY A 330 39.01 -16.45 24.73
N ALA A 331 37.87 -15.77 24.83
CA ALA A 331 36.73 -15.96 23.94
C ALA A 331 36.33 -14.65 23.27
N LEU A 332 36.29 -14.64 21.94
CA LEU A 332 35.74 -13.57 21.12
C LEU A 332 34.21 -13.63 21.18
N LYS A 333 33.58 -12.61 21.73
CA LYS A 333 32.13 -12.45 21.81
C LYS A 333 31.62 -11.76 20.56
N LEU A 334 30.69 -12.38 19.85
CA LEU A 334 30.02 -11.82 18.67
C LEU A 334 28.51 -11.81 18.89
N ALA A 335 27.83 -10.75 18.47
CA ALA A 335 26.38 -10.67 18.58
C ALA A 335 25.77 -9.81 17.46
N TYR A 336 24.58 -10.18 17.01
CA TYR A 336 23.82 -9.44 16.00
C TYR A 336 22.35 -9.30 16.42
N GLY A 337 21.83 -8.08 16.43
CA GLY A 337 20.43 -7.82 16.80
C GLY A 337 20.15 -6.38 17.19
N SER A 338 18.95 -6.13 17.68
CA SER A 338 18.47 -4.82 18.17
C SER A 338 18.92 -4.55 19.60
N LYS A 339 19.54 -3.39 19.81
CA LYS A 339 20.11 -3.01 21.10
C LYS A 339 19.01 -2.62 22.10
N PRO A 340 19.00 -3.14 23.33
CA PRO A 340 18.13 -2.63 24.39
C PRO A 340 18.62 -1.26 24.87
N ILE A 341 17.70 -0.30 25.00
CA ILE A 341 17.93 1.06 25.48
C ILE A 341 17.04 1.28 26.70
N SER A 342 17.64 1.52 27.86
CA SER A 342 16.92 1.82 29.10
C SER A 342 16.36 3.24 29.08
N LEU A 343 15.14 3.39 29.59
CA LEU A 343 14.42 4.65 29.71
C LEU A 343 14.49 5.19 31.16
N PRO A 344 14.43 6.51 31.35
CA PRO A 344 14.45 7.12 32.68
C PRO A 344 13.08 7.09 33.40
N PHE A 345 12.12 6.31 32.90
CA PHE A 345 10.77 6.10 33.40
C PHE A 345 10.26 4.73 32.94
N SER A 346 9.17 4.24 33.52
CA SER A 346 8.51 3.01 33.12
C SER A 346 7.08 3.25 32.64
N LEU A 347 6.60 2.36 31.78
CA LEU A 347 5.20 2.26 31.40
C LEU A 347 4.65 0.94 31.92
N TYR A 348 3.55 0.99 32.66
CA TYR A 348 2.80 -0.18 33.11
C TYR A 348 1.53 -0.32 32.29
N LEU A 349 1.29 -1.46 31.65
CA LEU A 349 0.06 -1.71 30.91
C LEU A 349 -1.03 -2.22 31.84
N LYS A 350 -2.10 -1.44 32.01
CA LYS A 350 -3.28 -1.85 32.78
C LYS A 350 -4.17 -2.79 31.97
N ASP A 351 -4.47 -2.39 30.74
CA ASP A 351 -5.51 -3.00 29.91
C ASP A 351 -5.25 -2.67 28.44
N PHE A 352 -5.34 -3.66 27.57
CA PHE A 352 -5.33 -3.49 26.13
C PHE A 352 -6.75 -3.64 25.58
N GLN A 353 -7.18 -2.67 24.77
CA GLN A 353 -8.54 -2.59 24.26
C GLN A 353 -8.53 -2.65 22.73
N LEU A 354 -9.25 -3.61 22.17
CA LEU A 354 -9.46 -3.74 20.73
C LEU A 354 -10.93 -3.48 20.39
N GLU A 355 -11.22 -2.28 19.88
CA GLU A 355 -12.55 -1.91 19.39
C GLU A 355 -12.71 -2.40 17.95
N ARG A 356 -13.73 -3.17 17.65
CA ARG A 356 -14.02 -3.68 16.31
C ARG A 356 -15.18 -2.91 15.66
N TYR A 357 -15.26 -2.93 14.34
CA TYR A 357 -16.47 -2.43 13.68
C TYR A 357 -17.66 -3.27 14.14
N PRO A 358 -18.83 -2.67 14.42
CA PRO A 358 -20.01 -3.42 14.84
C PRO A 358 -20.25 -4.59 13.90
N GLY A 359 -20.22 -5.82 14.44
CA GLY A 359 -20.43 -7.03 13.66
C GLY A 359 -19.29 -7.52 12.76
N SER A 360 -18.07 -7.00 12.92
CA SER A 360 -16.89 -7.44 12.17
C SER A 360 -15.77 -7.87 13.10
N GLN A 361 -14.86 -8.72 12.62
CA GLN A 361 -13.56 -8.96 13.28
C GLN A 361 -12.49 -7.93 12.88
N SER A 362 -12.85 -6.99 12.01
CA SER A 362 -11.95 -5.92 11.59
C SER A 362 -11.76 -4.91 12.72
N PRO A 363 -10.50 -4.59 13.10
CA PRO A 363 -10.23 -3.58 14.11
C PRO A 363 -10.68 -2.20 13.62
N SER A 364 -11.47 -1.52 14.45
CA SER A 364 -11.94 -0.13 14.26
C SER A 364 -11.13 0.89 15.06
N SER A 365 -10.52 0.44 16.16
CA SER A 365 -9.56 1.14 17.02
C SER A 365 -8.82 0.08 17.85
N PHE A 366 -7.58 0.36 18.26
CA PHE A 366 -6.96 -0.36 19.37
C PHE A 366 -6.22 0.65 20.24
N ALA A 367 -6.30 0.43 21.55
CA ALA A 367 -5.85 1.34 22.58
C ALA A 367 -5.17 0.58 23.72
N SER A 368 -4.20 1.22 24.36
CA SER A 368 -3.53 0.73 25.56
C SER A 368 -3.73 1.71 26.69
N GLU A 369 -4.31 1.26 27.80
CA GLU A 369 -4.36 2.03 29.05
C GLU A 369 -3.05 1.81 29.81
N VAL A 370 -2.20 2.84 29.84
CA VAL A 370 -0.88 2.76 30.46
C VAL A 370 -0.75 3.73 31.63
N VAL A 371 0.00 3.31 32.63
CA VAL A 371 0.46 4.19 33.72
C VAL A 371 1.88 4.60 33.42
N LEU A 372 2.08 5.88 33.15
CA LEU A 372 3.41 6.47 33.11
C LEU A 372 3.90 6.67 34.54
N GLN A 373 5.03 6.06 34.87
CA GLN A 373 5.69 6.20 36.17
C GLN A 373 7.11 6.76 35.98
N ASP A 374 7.36 7.96 36.51
CA ASP A 374 8.65 8.63 36.50
C ASP A 374 9.04 9.01 37.93
N ASP A 375 9.78 8.12 38.58
CA ASP A 375 10.16 8.23 39.99
C ASP A 375 11.05 9.45 40.26
N ASN A 376 11.79 9.94 39.26
CA ASN A 376 12.68 11.10 39.40
C ASN A 376 11.92 12.40 39.72
N ILE A 377 10.68 12.51 39.27
CA ILE A 377 9.81 13.69 39.45
C ILE A 377 8.55 13.35 40.24
N GLY A 378 8.43 12.13 40.77
CA GLY A 378 7.24 11.65 41.49
C GLY A 378 5.96 11.64 40.64
N LEU A 379 6.07 11.51 39.31
CA LEU A 379 4.93 11.56 38.41
C LEU A 379 4.37 10.16 38.19
N LYS A 380 3.09 9.97 38.53
CA LYS A 380 2.30 8.79 38.17
C LYS A 380 1.03 9.26 37.46
N LYS A 381 0.89 8.95 36.18
CA LYS A 381 -0.23 9.44 35.36
C LYS A 381 -0.81 8.34 34.50
N ASP A 382 -2.14 8.22 34.54
CA ASP A 382 -2.91 7.34 33.66
C ASP A 382 -3.08 7.99 32.28
N ILE A 383 -2.75 7.24 31.23
CA ILE A 383 -2.74 7.71 29.86
C ILE A 383 -3.23 6.60 28.93
N ARG A 384 -4.19 6.94 28.07
CA ARG A 384 -4.65 6.07 26.99
C ARG A 384 -3.87 6.36 25.72
N ILE A 385 -3.15 5.37 25.18
CA ILE A 385 -2.44 5.46 23.90
C ILE A 385 -3.25 4.73 22.84
N PHE A 386 -3.57 5.36 21.71
CA PHE A 386 -4.32 4.72 20.62
C PHE A 386 -3.97 5.37 19.27
N MET A 387 -4.53 4.84 18.18
CA MET A 387 -4.24 5.40 16.84
C MET A 387 -4.60 6.90 16.76
N ASN A 388 -3.67 7.71 16.25
CA ASN A 388 -3.72 9.18 16.21
C ASN A 388 -3.69 9.90 17.58
N ASN A 389 -3.43 9.19 18.68
CA ASN A 389 -3.22 9.77 20.01
C ASN A 389 -1.99 9.18 20.70
N THR A 390 -0.90 9.95 20.69
CA THR A 390 0.43 9.49 21.13
C THR A 390 0.79 10.01 22.52
N LEU A 391 1.49 9.18 23.30
CA LEU A 391 2.10 9.63 24.55
C LEU A 391 3.42 10.34 24.22
N THR A 392 3.60 11.55 24.73
CA THR A 392 4.88 12.27 24.67
C THR A 392 5.39 12.58 26.07
N HIS A 393 6.62 12.15 26.38
CA HIS A 393 7.27 12.43 27.67
C HIS A 393 8.79 12.48 27.52
N LYS A 394 9.45 13.50 28.09
CA LYS A 394 10.91 13.71 28.02
C LYS A 394 11.53 13.56 26.61
N GLY A 395 10.80 13.94 25.56
CA GLY A 395 11.25 13.82 24.16
C GLY A 395 10.99 12.46 23.51
N TYR A 396 10.53 11.46 24.26
CA TYR A 396 10.06 10.18 23.73
C TYR A 396 8.60 10.29 23.33
N LYS A 397 8.29 9.82 22.12
CA LYS A 397 6.93 9.67 21.63
C LYS A 397 6.61 8.19 21.48
N PHE A 398 5.59 7.71 22.17
CA PHE A 398 5.08 6.35 22.08
C PHE A 398 3.81 6.35 21.24
N PHE A 399 3.77 5.44 20.29
CA PHE A 399 2.61 5.23 19.44
C PHE A 399 2.27 3.76 19.38
N GLN A 400 0.97 3.49 19.31
CA GLN A 400 0.46 2.14 19.16
C GLN A 400 0.79 1.63 17.75
N SER A 401 1.71 0.67 17.63
CA SER A 401 2.12 0.13 16.32
C SER A 401 1.42 -1.18 15.98
N SER A 402 1.32 -2.09 16.95
CA SER A 402 0.67 -3.39 16.79
C SER A 402 0.28 -3.96 18.15
N TYR A 403 -0.23 -5.18 18.16
CA TYR A 403 -0.67 -5.89 19.35
C TYR A 403 -0.41 -7.39 19.18
N ASP A 404 -0.38 -8.12 20.29
CA ASP A 404 -0.22 -9.57 20.29
C ASP A 404 -1.49 -10.26 19.78
N THR A 405 -1.34 -11.39 19.08
CA THR A 405 -2.49 -12.11 18.49
C THR A 405 -3.46 -12.68 19.53
N ASP A 406 -3.02 -12.82 20.78
CA ASP A 406 -3.86 -13.24 21.91
C ASP A 406 -4.57 -12.06 22.60
N GLU A 407 -4.41 -10.82 22.09
CA GLU A 407 -5.03 -9.59 22.59
C GLU A 407 -4.61 -9.21 24.02
N LEU A 408 -3.54 -9.78 24.56
CA LEU A 408 -3.07 -9.53 25.93
C LEU A 408 -1.75 -8.75 25.99
N GLY A 409 -1.33 -8.17 24.86
CA GLY A 409 -0.07 -7.43 24.79
C GLY A 409 -0.08 -6.33 23.76
N THR A 410 0.62 -5.25 24.11
CA THR A 410 0.76 -4.06 23.30
C THR A 410 2.17 -3.95 22.75
N VAL A 411 2.27 -3.56 21.49
CA VAL A 411 3.54 -3.18 20.88
C VAL A 411 3.48 -1.69 20.58
N LEU A 412 4.26 -0.93 21.33
CA LEU A 412 4.43 0.50 21.16
C LEU A 412 5.72 0.75 20.39
N SER A 413 5.65 1.46 19.28
CA SER A 413 6.87 1.98 18.69
C SER A 413 7.17 3.37 19.26
N VAL A 414 8.46 3.66 19.38
CA VAL A 414 9.00 4.76 20.15
C VAL A 414 9.94 5.56 19.27
N ASN A 415 9.71 6.86 19.21
CA ASN A 415 10.58 7.79 18.51
C ASN A 415 11.11 8.84 19.49
N HIS A 416 12.42 9.05 19.50
CA HIS A 416 13.07 10.12 20.26
C HIS A 416 13.67 11.15 19.30
N ASP A 417 12.82 12.05 18.79
CA ASP A 417 13.18 13.06 17.80
C ASP A 417 12.51 14.43 18.05
N PHE A 418 12.75 15.01 19.23
CA PHE A 418 12.15 16.29 19.60
C PHE A 418 12.60 17.44 18.67
N TRP A 419 13.91 17.66 18.55
CA TRP A 419 14.46 18.80 17.81
C TRP A 419 14.27 18.67 16.29
N GLY A 420 14.51 17.48 15.73
CA GLY A 420 14.37 17.23 14.30
C GLY A 420 12.94 17.44 13.83
N THR A 421 11.95 16.94 14.60
CA THR A 421 10.52 17.17 14.36
C THR A 421 10.16 18.66 14.36
N TRP A 422 10.47 19.39 15.43
CA TRP A 422 10.04 20.79 15.56
C TRP A 422 10.70 21.73 14.55
N ILE A 423 11.97 21.52 14.24
CA ILE A 423 12.68 22.30 13.22
C ILE A 423 12.10 22.01 11.84
N THR A 424 11.81 20.74 11.54
CA THR A 424 11.16 20.35 10.28
C THR A 424 9.76 20.98 10.15
N TYR A 425 8.98 20.98 11.24
CA TYR A 425 7.64 21.57 11.27
C TYR A 425 7.66 23.09 11.10
N LEU A 426 8.65 23.78 11.69
CA LEU A 426 8.89 25.20 11.41
C LEU A 426 9.17 25.40 9.92
N GLY A 427 10.00 24.54 9.32
CA GLY A 427 10.23 24.52 7.89
C GLY A 427 8.93 24.37 7.08
N TYR A 428 8.05 23.44 7.44
CA TYR A 428 6.76 23.24 6.78
C TYR A 428 5.85 24.48 6.90
N ALA A 429 5.78 25.10 8.08
CA ALA A 429 5.01 26.31 8.30
C ALA A 429 5.51 27.48 7.45
N LEU A 430 6.83 27.68 7.40
CA LEU A 430 7.47 28.71 6.55
C LEU A 430 7.24 28.44 5.07
N LEU A 431 7.23 27.17 4.65
CA LEU A 431 6.95 26.77 3.28
C LEU A 431 5.53 27.15 2.87
N ILE A 432 4.54 26.76 3.67
CA ILE A 432 3.12 27.06 3.42
C ILE A 432 2.90 28.58 3.39
N LEU A 433 3.43 29.30 4.38
CA LEU A 433 3.36 30.75 4.44
C LEU A 433 4.02 31.41 3.23
N GLY A 434 5.20 30.93 2.81
CA GLY A 434 5.91 31.40 1.63
C GLY A 434 5.09 31.23 0.35
N VAL A 435 4.44 30.08 0.16
CA VAL A 435 3.52 29.84 -0.97
C VAL A 435 2.36 30.83 -0.95
N ILE A 436 1.62 30.93 0.15
CA ILE A 436 0.44 31.81 0.26
C ILE A 436 0.82 33.26 -0.02
N LEU A 437 1.89 33.75 0.62
CA LEU A 437 2.40 35.10 0.41
C LEU A 437 2.88 35.32 -1.04
N SER A 438 3.47 34.31 -1.69
CA SER A 438 3.91 34.42 -3.09
C SER A 438 2.75 34.56 -4.07
N MET A 439 1.60 33.94 -3.77
CA MET A 439 0.40 34.04 -4.60
C MET A 439 -0.25 35.42 -4.48
N ILE A 440 -0.13 36.09 -3.33
CA ILE A 440 -0.72 37.42 -3.10
C ILE A 440 0.25 38.54 -3.52
N ASN A 441 1.56 38.33 -3.40
CA ASN A 441 2.56 39.37 -3.64
C ASN A 441 2.53 39.88 -5.10
N PRO A 442 2.25 41.18 -5.32
CA PRO A 442 2.17 41.74 -6.66
C PRO A 442 3.51 41.67 -7.43
N SER A 443 4.65 41.55 -6.76
CA SER A 443 5.95 41.46 -7.43
C SER A 443 6.37 40.03 -7.78
N SER A 444 5.53 39.03 -7.48
CA SER A 444 5.87 37.63 -7.75
C SER A 444 5.75 37.27 -9.23
N TYR A 445 6.51 36.26 -9.67
CA TYR A 445 6.40 35.73 -11.03
C TYR A 445 4.99 35.19 -11.31
N PHE A 446 4.34 34.61 -10.30
CA PHE A 446 2.95 34.16 -10.40
C PHE A 446 2.01 35.32 -10.76
N GLN A 447 2.07 36.44 -10.05
CA GLN A 447 1.26 37.62 -10.37
C GLN A 447 1.66 38.27 -11.70
N PHE A 448 2.92 38.18 -12.10
CA PHE A 448 3.36 38.56 -13.44
C PHE A 448 2.65 37.73 -14.55
N LEU A 449 2.60 36.40 -14.41
CA LEU A 449 1.86 35.53 -15.34
C LEU A 449 0.37 35.90 -15.37
N VAL A 450 -0.26 36.11 -14.21
CA VAL A 450 -1.67 36.52 -14.12
C VAL A 450 -1.93 37.87 -14.82
N ARG A 451 -1.01 38.84 -14.71
CA ARG A 451 -1.13 40.13 -15.40
C ARG A 451 -0.96 40.03 -16.90
N ARG A 452 0.02 39.23 -17.36
CA ARG A 452 0.21 38.93 -18.78
C ARG A 452 -1.06 38.33 -19.39
N LEU A 453 -1.81 37.59 -18.59
CA LEU A 453 -3.13 37.05 -18.94
C LEU A 453 -4.27 38.10 -18.89
N LYS A 454 -4.21 39.07 -17.97
CA LYS A 454 -5.25 40.11 -17.77
C LYS A 454 -5.24 41.23 -18.80
N GLN A 455 -4.11 41.59 -19.41
CA GLN A 455 -4.00 42.64 -20.44
C GLN A 455 -4.74 42.32 -21.76
N SER A 456 -5.30 41.12 -21.88
CA SER A 456 -6.33 40.78 -22.84
C SER A 456 -7.68 40.73 -22.11
N SER A 457 -8.55 41.73 -22.26
CA SER A 457 -9.81 41.77 -21.50
C SER A 457 -11.02 42.19 -22.32
N VAL A 458 -12.11 41.44 -22.14
CA VAL A 458 -13.41 42.01 -21.77
C VAL A 458 -14.00 41.11 -20.67
N HIS A 459 -14.64 41.72 -19.67
CA HIS A 459 -15.33 41.08 -18.55
C HIS A 459 -16.78 40.74 -18.91
N ALA A 460 -17.33 39.67 -18.33
CA ALA A 460 -18.78 39.51 -18.18
C ALA A 460 -19.13 38.59 -17.00
N ILE A 461 -20.19 38.99 -16.31
CA ILE A 461 -20.84 38.40 -15.13
C ILE A 461 -21.82 37.30 -15.56
N LEU A 462 -22.08 36.38 -14.61
CA LEU A 462 -22.99 35.23 -14.62
C LEU A 462 -24.48 35.61 -14.78
N ILE A 463 -25.29 34.69 -15.32
CA ILE A 463 -26.52 34.11 -14.72
C ILE A 463 -27.08 32.97 -15.59
N LEU A 464 -27.93 32.17 -14.94
CA LEU A 464 -28.30 30.75 -15.00
C LEU A 464 -29.48 30.37 -15.95
N LEU A 465 -29.70 29.03 -16.04
CA LEU A 465 -30.91 28.24 -16.39
C LEU A 465 -31.23 28.05 -17.90
N ALA A 466 -31.66 26.89 -18.40
CA ALA A 466 -32.19 25.66 -17.80
C ALA A 466 -31.81 24.40 -18.60
N VAL A 467 -31.82 23.24 -17.92
CA VAL A 467 -31.59 21.90 -18.48
C VAL A 467 -32.93 21.27 -18.84
N GLY A 468 -33.10 20.90 -20.10
CA GLY A 468 -34.07 19.89 -20.53
C GLY A 468 -33.32 18.58 -20.80
N GLY A 469 -33.55 17.57 -19.97
CA GLY A 469 -32.96 16.25 -20.13
C GLY A 469 -33.69 15.45 -21.21
N LEU A 470 -32.97 15.06 -22.27
CA LEU A 470 -33.39 14.00 -23.18
C LEU A 470 -32.78 12.68 -22.70
N SER A 471 -33.66 11.79 -22.25
CA SER A 471 -33.39 10.38 -21.99
C SER A 471 -33.21 9.64 -23.33
N ALA A 472 -31.99 9.17 -23.59
CA ALA A 472 -31.73 8.16 -24.61
C ALA A 472 -31.67 6.79 -23.92
N GLY A 473 -32.71 5.96 -24.16
CA GLY A 473 -32.72 4.57 -23.77
C GLY A 473 -31.64 3.80 -24.52
N ALA A 474 -30.83 3.03 -23.79
CA ALA A 474 -29.92 2.08 -24.40
C ALA A 474 -30.73 0.87 -24.88
N MET A 475 -30.67 0.58 -26.18
CA MET A 475 -31.13 -0.70 -26.73
C MET A 475 -30.17 -1.80 -26.26
N ALA A 476 -30.68 -2.78 -25.53
CA ALA A 476 -29.97 -4.00 -25.19
C ALA A 476 -30.00 -4.96 -26.38
N GLN A 477 -28.86 -5.61 -26.68
CA GLN A 477 -28.83 -6.76 -27.58
C GLN A 477 -29.50 -7.97 -26.89
N PRO A 478 -30.32 -8.76 -27.59
CA PRO A 478 -30.88 -9.98 -27.05
C PRO A 478 -29.81 -11.07 -27.02
N GLY A 479 -29.49 -11.57 -25.83
CA GLY A 479 -28.55 -12.67 -25.65
C GLY A 479 -28.77 -13.36 -24.31
N THR A 480 -29.15 -14.65 -24.38
CA THR A 480 -29.23 -15.65 -23.29
C THR A 480 -30.08 -15.35 -22.05
N ALA A 481 -30.81 -14.22 -22.00
CA ALA A 481 -31.73 -13.91 -20.88
C ALA A 481 -32.93 -14.88 -20.77
N ALA A 482 -33.21 -15.65 -21.83
CA ALA A 482 -34.39 -16.51 -21.94
C ALA A 482 -34.45 -17.70 -20.96
N ALA A 483 -33.42 -17.93 -20.13
CA ALA A 483 -33.37 -19.04 -19.19
C ALA A 483 -33.57 -18.66 -17.71
N ILE A 484 -33.54 -17.36 -17.35
CA ILE A 484 -33.73 -16.91 -15.96
C ILE A 484 -35.12 -16.29 -15.83
N PRO A 485 -36.05 -16.89 -15.06
CA PRO A 485 -37.35 -16.33 -14.75
C PRO A 485 -37.28 -14.87 -14.26
N ASP A 486 -38.24 -14.05 -14.69
CA ASP A 486 -38.42 -12.70 -14.19
C ASP A 486 -39.08 -12.72 -12.81
N ILE A 487 -38.61 -11.85 -11.91
CA ILE A 487 -39.18 -11.65 -10.58
C ILE A 487 -39.99 -10.36 -10.62
N ASP A 488 -41.13 -10.33 -9.93
CA ASP A 488 -41.99 -9.14 -9.84
C ASP A 488 -41.22 -7.89 -9.36
N ASP A 489 -41.40 -6.77 -10.06
CA ASP A 489 -40.69 -5.51 -9.79
C ASP A 489 -40.97 -4.97 -8.38
N ALA A 490 -42.17 -5.17 -7.83
CA ALA A 490 -42.50 -4.70 -6.49
C ALA A 490 -41.79 -5.54 -5.42
N ALA A 491 -41.65 -6.85 -5.63
CA ALA A 491 -40.86 -7.71 -4.76
C ALA A 491 -39.36 -7.36 -4.78
N VAL A 492 -38.81 -7.07 -5.97
CA VAL A 492 -37.43 -6.60 -6.12
C VAL A 492 -37.24 -5.24 -5.42
N GLU A 493 -38.16 -4.29 -5.60
CA GLU A 493 -38.08 -2.99 -4.92
C GLU A 493 -38.17 -3.14 -3.40
N ALA A 494 -39.10 -3.94 -2.89
CA ALA A 494 -39.26 -4.18 -1.46
C ALA A 494 -38.00 -4.81 -0.84
N PHE A 495 -37.39 -5.79 -1.51
CA PHE A 495 -36.13 -6.40 -1.10
C PHE A 495 -34.98 -5.39 -1.10
N SER A 496 -34.86 -4.59 -2.16
CA SER A 496 -33.78 -3.61 -2.33
C SER A 496 -33.73 -2.52 -1.24
N ARG A 497 -34.88 -2.22 -0.63
CA ARG A 497 -35.07 -1.17 0.38
C ARG A 497 -34.82 -1.62 1.82
N LEU A 498 -34.63 -2.92 2.06
CA LEU A 498 -34.26 -3.43 3.38
C LEU A 498 -32.88 -2.93 3.79
N TRP A 499 -32.64 -2.84 5.09
CA TRP A 499 -31.31 -2.58 5.63
C TRP A 499 -30.51 -3.87 5.73
N VAL A 500 -29.20 -3.77 5.54
CA VAL A 500 -28.26 -4.87 5.80
C VAL A 500 -27.01 -4.31 6.46
N GLN A 501 -26.45 -5.05 7.40
CA GLN A 501 -25.14 -4.76 7.96
C GLN A 501 -24.06 -5.49 7.14
N GLY A 502 -23.25 -4.73 6.40
CA GLY A 502 -22.13 -5.24 5.63
C GLY A 502 -21.06 -5.92 6.51
N VAL A 503 -20.16 -6.68 5.88
CA VAL A 503 -19.05 -7.38 6.56
C VAL A 503 -18.06 -6.41 7.21
N ASP A 504 -18.04 -5.17 6.72
CA ASP A 504 -17.27 -4.05 7.26
C ASP A 504 -17.99 -3.31 8.42
N GLY A 505 -19.19 -3.77 8.80
CA GLY A 505 -20.01 -3.22 9.88
C GLY A 505 -20.88 -2.02 9.49
N ARG A 506 -20.84 -1.56 8.22
CA ARG A 506 -21.68 -0.47 7.73
C ARG A 506 -23.12 -0.94 7.54
N ILE A 507 -24.09 -0.17 8.06
CA ILE A 507 -25.51 -0.39 7.76
C ILE A 507 -25.87 0.37 6.48
N GLU A 508 -26.32 -0.36 5.47
CA GLU A 508 -26.64 0.18 4.15
C GLU A 508 -27.86 -0.49 3.53
N PRO A 509 -28.48 0.09 2.48
CA PRO A 509 -29.57 -0.57 1.77
C PRO A 509 -29.06 -1.86 1.11
N VAL A 510 -29.90 -2.89 1.10
CA VAL A 510 -29.64 -4.15 0.37
C VAL A 510 -29.32 -3.87 -1.11
N SER A 511 -29.90 -2.83 -1.70
CA SER A 511 -29.56 -2.39 -3.06
C SER A 511 -28.08 -2.00 -3.24
N THR A 512 -27.46 -1.37 -2.23
CA THR A 512 -26.03 -1.05 -2.26
C THR A 512 -25.20 -2.33 -2.25
N LEU A 513 -25.45 -3.20 -1.27
CA LEU A 513 -24.75 -4.48 -1.12
C LEU A 513 -24.89 -5.37 -2.36
N ASN A 514 -26.10 -5.51 -2.90
CA ASN A 514 -26.35 -6.30 -4.11
C ASN A 514 -25.55 -5.77 -5.30
N SER A 515 -25.51 -4.44 -5.46
CA SER A 515 -24.74 -3.79 -6.50
C SER A 515 -23.24 -4.06 -6.35
N GLU A 516 -22.72 -4.13 -5.12
CA GLU A 516 -21.33 -4.46 -4.81
C GLU A 516 -21.01 -5.92 -5.06
N ILE A 517 -21.86 -6.84 -4.60
CA ILE A 517 -21.76 -8.29 -4.87
C ILE A 517 -21.65 -8.55 -6.37
N VAL A 518 -22.60 -8.03 -7.15
CA VAL A 518 -22.63 -8.26 -8.60
C VAL A 518 -21.41 -7.66 -9.28
N ARG A 519 -20.97 -6.45 -8.89
CA ARG A 519 -19.74 -5.85 -9.42
C ARG A 519 -18.49 -6.65 -9.05
N LYS A 520 -18.40 -7.16 -7.84
CA LYS A 520 -17.22 -7.87 -7.33
C LYS A 520 -17.08 -9.25 -7.97
N VAL A 521 -18.19 -9.96 -8.14
CA VAL A 521 -18.22 -11.27 -8.79
C VAL A 521 -18.06 -11.14 -10.31
N THR A 522 -18.78 -10.22 -10.94
CA THR A 522 -18.93 -10.18 -12.42
C THR A 522 -18.23 -9.01 -13.12
N HIS A 523 -17.75 -8.01 -12.38
CA HIS A 523 -17.23 -6.74 -12.92
C HIS A 523 -18.24 -5.96 -13.79
N LYS A 524 -19.54 -6.27 -13.70
CA LYS A 524 -20.64 -5.60 -14.40
C LYS A 524 -21.63 -4.98 -13.41
N SER A 525 -22.39 -3.98 -13.89
CA SER A 525 -23.49 -3.37 -13.12
C SER A 525 -24.85 -4.07 -13.32
N SER A 526 -24.95 -4.89 -14.35
CA SER A 526 -26.11 -5.72 -14.69
C SER A 526 -25.62 -6.96 -15.42
N VAL A 527 -26.33 -8.07 -15.28
CA VAL A 527 -25.94 -9.36 -15.84
C VAL A 527 -27.17 -10.00 -16.48
N TYR A 528 -27.02 -10.51 -17.71
CA TYR A 528 -28.10 -11.16 -18.45
C TYR A 528 -29.39 -10.33 -18.57
N GLY A 529 -29.27 -9.00 -18.67
CA GLY A 529 -30.41 -8.07 -18.79
C GLY A 529 -31.08 -7.71 -17.46
N LYS A 530 -30.70 -8.36 -16.35
CA LYS A 530 -31.31 -8.16 -15.02
C LYS A 530 -30.55 -7.13 -14.19
N SER A 531 -31.28 -6.45 -13.31
CA SER A 531 -30.70 -5.51 -12.34
C SER A 531 -29.87 -6.25 -11.29
N ALA A 532 -28.97 -5.57 -10.58
CA ALA A 532 -28.17 -6.23 -9.53
C ALA A 532 -29.04 -6.84 -8.43
N ASP A 533 -30.14 -6.17 -8.07
CA ASP A 533 -31.10 -6.62 -7.05
C ASP A 533 -31.81 -7.91 -7.48
N GLU A 534 -32.26 -7.95 -8.73
CA GLU A 534 -32.92 -9.11 -9.32
C GLU A 534 -31.94 -10.28 -9.55
N VAL A 535 -30.70 -9.99 -9.96
CA VAL A 535 -29.63 -11.00 -10.09
C VAL A 535 -29.39 -11.66 -8.74
N VAL A 536 -29.21 -10.89 -7.67
CA VAL A 536 -28.91 -11.46 -6.36
C VAL A 536 -30.10 -12.22 -5.79
N LEU A 537 -31.32 -11.69 -5.90
CA LEU A 537 -32.53 -12.39 -5.47
C LEU A 537 -32.77 -13.70 -6.26
N SER A 538 -32.46 -13.70 -7.56
CA SER A 538 -32.52 -14.92 -8.39
C SER A 538 -31.37 -15.90 -8.08
N MET A 539 -30.19 -15.43 -7.66
CA MET A 539 -29.11 -16.31 -7.18
C MET A 539 -29.54 -17.10 -5.94
N MET A 540 -30.32 -16.48 -5.06
CA MET A 540 -30.81 -17.12 -3.83
C MET A 540 -31.93 -18.13 -4.11
N THR A 541 -32.85 -17.79 -5.01
CA THR A 541 -34.01 -18.64 -5.34
C THR A 541 -33.69 -19.73 -6.36
N GLN A 542 -32.68 -19.53 -7.23
CA GLN A 542 -32.29 -20.44 -8.31
C GLN A 542 -30.78 -20.74 -8.29
N SER A 543 -30.26 -21.09 -7.11
CA SER A 543 -28.82 -21.30 -6.88
C SER A 543 -28.19 -22.35 -7.82
N SER A 544 -28.91 -23.42 -8.14
CA SER A 544 -28.45 -24.47 -9.07
C SER A 544 -28.19 -23.95 -10.49
N LEU A 545 -29.06 -23.06 -10.99
CA LEU A 545 -28.89 -22.44 -12.30
C LEU A 545 -27.63 -21.55 -12.31
N TRP A 546 -27.51 -20.66 -11.33
CA TRP A 546 -26.39 -19.71 -11.26
C TRP A 546 -25.02 -20.37 -11.04
N GLN A 547 -24.96 -21.55 -10.43
CA GLN A 547 -23.71 -22.33 -10.30
C GLN A 547 -23.16 -22.82 -11.66
N THR A 548 -24.03 -23.01 -12.64
CA THR A 548 -23.67 -23.45 -14.01
C THR A 548 -23.35 -22.28 -14.96
N MET A 549 -23.75 -21.07 -14.59
CA MET A 549 -23.61 -19.89 -15.44
C MET A 549 -22.24 -19.23 -15.28
N PRO A 550 -21.62 -18.76 -16.38
CA PRO A 550 -20.31 -18.12 -16.33
C PRO A 550 -20.40 -16.69 -15.79
N ILE A 551 -20.28 -16.55 -14.47
CA ILE A 551 -20.43 -15.27 -13.76
C ILE A 551 -19.16 -14.78 -13.07
N ILE A 552 -18.27 -15.69 -12.65
CA ILE A 552 -17.08 -15.32 -11.88
C ILE A 552 -16.02 -14.78 -12.83
N TYR A 553 -15.60 -13.54 -12.61
CA TYR A 553 -14.50 -12.91 -13.34
C TYR A 553 -13.15 -13.42 -12.85
N VAL A 554 -12.25 -13.77 -13.78
CA VAL A 554 -10.82 -13.99 -13.53
C VAL A 554 -9.99 -13.05 -14.39
N ALA A 555 -9.13 -12.28 -13.72
CA ALA A 555 -8.35 -11.23 -14.36
C ALA A 555 -7.18 -11.82 -15.18
N ASN A 556 -6.48 -12.79 -14.58
CA ASN A 556 -5.35 -13.46 -15.19
C ASN A 556 -5.79 -14.47 -16.27
N LYS A 557 -5.47 -14.18 -17.54
CA LYS A 557 -5.83 -15.03 -18.68
C LYS A 557 -5.27 -16.44 -18.59
N THR A 558 -4.00 -16.58 -18.20
CA THR A 558 -3.34 -17.89 -18.08
C THR A 558 -4.01 -18.74 -17.00
N LEU A 559 -4.36 -18.12 -15.87
CA LEU A 559 -5.11 -18.80 -14.82
C LEU A 559 -6.53 -19.17 -15.27
N ALA A 560 -7.22 -18.27 -15.97
CA ALA A 560 -8.55 -18.53 -16.51
C ALA A 560 -8.55 -19.72 -17.49
N GLU A 561 -7.57 -19.77 -18.40
CA GLU A 561 -7.39 -20.88 -19.35
C GLU A 561 -7.08 -22.21 -18.62
N GLN A 562 -6.19 -22.20 -17.62
CA GLN A 562 -5.90 -23.38 -16.79
C GLN A 562 -7.14 -23.92 -16.06
N LEU A 563 -8.06 -23.03 -15.68
CA LEU A 563 -9.32 -23.39 -15.00
C LEU A 563 -10.45 -23.74 -15.98
N GLY A 564 -10.21 -23.74 -17.29
CA GLY A 564 -11.20 -24.10 -18.31
C GLY A 564 -12.26 -23.02 -18.58
N ALA A 565 -11.95 -21.74 -18.32
CA ALA A 565 -12.86 -20.63 -18.54
C ALA A 565 -13.08 -20.36 -20.05
N ASN A 566 -14.32 -19.98 -20.43
CA ASN A 566 -14.59 -19.46 -21.76
C ASN A 566 -14.36 -17.94 -21.77
N GLY A 567 -13.13 -17.54 -22.06
CA GLY A 567 -12.69 -16.15 -21.96
C GLY A 567 -12.27 -15.77 -20.53
N LYS A 568 -12.85 -14.69 -19.99
CA LYS A 568 -12.53 -14.19 -18.63
C LYS A 568 -13.55 -14.60 -17.56
N TYR A 569 -14.56 -15.39 -17.92
CA TYR A 569 -15.64 -15.78 -17.03
C TYR A 569 -15.71 -17.29 -16.90
N LEU A 570 -15.96 -17.74 -15.67
CA LEU A 570 -16.10 -19.14 -15.32
C LEU A 570 -17.37 -19.36 -14.50
N ALA A 571 -17.92 -20.56 -14.64
CA ALA A 571 -18.98 -21.06 -13.78
C ALA A 571 -18.40 -21.64 -12.49
N ILE A 572 -19.13 -21.56 -11.39
CA ILE A 572 -18.66 -22.02 -10.07
C ILE A 572 -18.29 -23.50 -10.12
N GLN A 573 -19.10 -24.32 -10.79
CA GLN A 573 -18.85 -25.76 -10.94
C GLN A 573 -17.50 -26.07 -11.59
N GLN A 574 -16.98 -25.18 -12.45
CA GLN A 574 -15.69 -25.41 -13.12
C GLN A 574 -14.49 -25.34 -12.16
N LEU A 575 -14.65 -24.72 -10.99
CA LEU A 575 -13.59 -24.62 -9.96
C LEU A 575 -13.48 -25.87 -9.08
N PHE A 576 -14.40 -26.81 -9.21
CA PHE A 576 -14.38 -28.07 -8.50
C PHE A 576 -14.03 -29.20 -9.48
N ASP A 577 -13.28 -30.20 -9.00
CA ASP A 577 -13.03 -31.42 -9.77
C ASP A 577 -14.22 -32.39 -9.70
N GLU A 578 -14.16 -33.51 -10.43
CA GLU A 578 -15.22 -34.54 -10.45
C GLU A 578 -15.45 -35.18 -9.07
N LYS A 579 -14.51 -35.03 -8.13
CA LYS A 579 -14.57 -35.52 -6.74
C LYS A 579 -15.05 -34.45 -5.75
N GLY A 580 -15.35 -33.23 -6.22
CA GLY A 580 -15.78 -32.11 -5.39
C GLY A 580 -14.65 -31.34 -4.69
N ASN A 581 -13.38 -31.59 -5.01
CA ASN A 581 -12.26 -30.84 -4.44
C ASN A 581 -12.11 -29.48 -5.11
N TYR A 582 -11.78 -28.47 -4.30
CA TYR A 582 -11.58 -27.11 -4.78
C TYR A 582 -10.19 -26.94 -5.44
N LYS A 583 -10.16 -26.73 -6.76
CA LYS A 583 -8.94 -26.80 -7.59
C LYS A 583 -7.83 -25.82 -7.20
N ILE A 584 -8.15 -24.71 -6.54
CA ILE A 584 -7.18 -23.65 -6.20
C ILE A 584 -6.80 -23.62 -4.71
N LEU A 585 -7.30 -24.55 -3.89
CA LEU A 585 -7.17 -24.50 -2.44
C LEU A 585 -5.71 -24.40 -1.95
N GLU A 586 -4.80 -25.21 -2.49
CA GLU A 586 -3.38 -25.19 -2.09
C GLU A 586 -2.69 -23.88 -2.48
N SER A 587 -3.00 -23.36 -3.67
CA SER A 587 -2.45 -22.07 -4.14
C SER A 587 -2.94 -20.90 -3.29
N VAL A 588 -4.20 -20.96 -2.83
CA VAL A 588 -4.78 -19.95 -1.93
C VAL A 588 -4.12 -20.01 -0.55
N ARG A 589 -3.93 -21.21 0.04
CA ARG A 589 -3.24 -21.36 1.33
C ARG A 589 -1.82 -20.81 1.29
N ALA A 590 -1.03 -21.19 0.28
CA ALA A 590 0.32 -20.68 0.08
C ALA A 590 0.38 -19.15 -0.08
N ALA A 591 -0.66 -18.54 -0.68
CA ALA A 591 -0.77 -17.09 -0.80
C ALA A 591 -1.10 -16.40 0.53
N TYR A 592 -1.96 -16.99 1.36
CA TYR A 592 -2.33 -16.45 2.68
C TYR A 592 -1.21 -16.56 3.72
N GLU A 593 -0.35 -17.57 3.63
CA GLU A 593 0.84 -17.75 4.49
C GLU A 593 1.87 -16.61 4.36
N LYS A 594 1.86 -15.88 3.25
CA LYS A 594 2.71 -14.70 3.06
C LYS A 594 2.08 -13.46 3.67
N THR A 595 2.89 -12.59 4.28
CA THR A 595 2.40 -11.28 4.71
C THR A 595 1.97 -10.45 3.48
N PRO A 596 0.95 -9.58 3.60
CA PRO A 596 0.38 -8.85 2.46
C PRO A 596 1.40 -8.07 1.61
N ALA A 597 2.46 -7.57 2.24
CA ALA A 597 3.54 -6.84 1.58
C ALA A 597 4.40 -7.69 0.63
N PHE A 598 4.46 -9.01 0.84
CA PHE A 598 5.28 -9.95 0.06
C PHE A 598 4.48 -10.81 -0.94
N ARG A 599 3.16 -10.61 -1.05
CA ARG A 599 2.31 -11.35 -2.00
C ARG A 599 2.51 -10.83 -3.42
N ASN A 600 2.84 -11.73 -4.35
CA ASN A 600 2.97 -11.39 -5.77
C ASN A 600 1.60 -11.28 -6.46
N ARG A 601 1.61 -10.93 -7.74
CA ARG A 601 0.39 -10.64 -8.50
C ARG A 601 -0.53 -11.85 -8.71
N VAL A 602 0.04 -13.03 -8.94
CA VAL A 602 -0.72 -14.26 -9.19
C VAL A 602 -1.34 -14.76 -7.88
N GLU A 603 -0.58 -14.70 -6.78
CA GLU A 603 -1.05 -15.01 -5.43
C GLU A 603 -2.22 -14.13 -5.01
N LYS A 604 -2.17 -12.83 -5.30
CA LYS A 604 -3.30 -11.92 -5.07
C LYS A 604 -4.52 -12.30 -5.92
N GLU A 605 -4.35 -12.77 -7.16
CA GLU A 605 -5.48 -13.21 -7.99
C GLU A 605 -6.13 -14.49 -7.45
N TYR A 606 -5.36 -15.45 -6.92
CA TYR A 606 -5.92 -16.62 -6.24
C TYR A 606 -6.79 -16.20 -5.04
N ILE A 607 -6.30 -15.27 -4.23
CA ILE A 607 -7.06 -14.71 -3.09
C ILE A 607 -8.35 -14.03 -3.56
N TYR A 608 -8.30 -13.19 -4.59
CA TYR A 608 -9.51 -12.52 -5.09
C TYR A 608 -10.49 -13.48 -5.77
N LEU A 609 -10.01 -14.51 -6.45
CA LEU A 609 -10.87 -15.56 -7.02
C LEU A 609 -11.58 -16.33 -5.90
N ASP A 610 -10.85 -16.75 -4.86
CA ASP A 610 -11.41 -17.38 -3.67
C ASP A 610 -12.46 -16.49 -2.99
N GLU A 611 -12.16 -15.19 -2.82
CA GLU A 611 -13.10 -14.22 -2.27
C GLU A 611 -14.41 -14.14 -3.08
N ARG A 612 -14.34 -14.08 -4.42
CA ARG A 612 -15.53 -14.06 -5.30
C ARG A 612 -16.36 -15.33 -5.16
N VAL A 613 -15.71 -16.49 -5.07
CA VAL A 613 -16.36 -17.79 -4.91
C VAL A 613 -17.08 -17.88 -3.57
N ASN A 614 -16.41 -17.49 -2.50
CA ASN A 614 -16.98 -17.45 -1.16
C ASN A 614 -18.19 -16.50 -1.10
N ILE A 615 -18.11 -15.33 -1.75
CA ILE A 615 -19.27 -14.42 -1.88
C ILE A 615 -20.46 -15.12 -2.55
N CYS A 616 -20.26 -15.83 -3.66
CA CYS A 616 -21.35 -16.55 -4.31
C CYS A 616 -22.00 -17.59 -3.39
N PHE A 617 -21.20 -18.39 -2.67
CA PHE A 617 -21.75 -19.36 -1.71
C PHE A 617 -22.52 -18.69 -0.58
N MET A 618 -22.01 -17.60 -0.02
CA MET A 618 -22.72 -16.84 1.02
C MET A 618 -24.03 -16.23 0.49
N VAL A 619 -24.05 -15.78 -0.77
CA VAL A 619 -25.29 -15.31 -1.42
C VAL A 619 -26.28 -16.44 -1.58
N PHE A 620 -25.88 -17.59 -2.13
CA PHE A 620 -26.78 -18.73 -2.34
C PHE A 620 -27.44 -19.22 -1.05
N GLN A 621 -26.73 -19.13 0.07
CA GLN A 621 -27.23 -19.50 1.39
C GLN A 621 -27.98 -18.37 2.09
N GLY A 622 -27.84 -17.13 1.62
CA GLY A 622 -28.34 -15.93 2.27
C GLY A 622 -27.51 -15.47 3.48
N SER A 623 -26.39 -16.13 3.79
CA SER A 623 -25.55 -15.82 4.96
C SER A 623 -24.76 -14.50 4.84
N ILE A 624 -24.66 -13.92 3.64
CA ILE A 624 -24.08 -12.57 3.48
C ILE A 624 -25.01 -11.46 3.98
N PHE A 625 -26.30 -11.73 4.14
CA PHE A 625 -27.32 -10.74 4.48
C PHE A 625 -27.56 -10.67 5.98
N ASN A 626 -26.74 -9.92 6.70
CA ASN A 626 -27.02 -9.64 8.12
C ASN A 626 -28.17 -8.61 8.22
N ILE A 627 -29.41 -9.07 8.16
CA ILE A 627 -30.63 -8.23 8.02
C ILE A 627 -31.48 -8.17 9.29
N PHE A 628 -31.20 -9.01 10.28
CA PHE A 628 -31.95 -9.04 11.54
C PHE A 628 -31.10 -8.38 12.64
N PRO A 629 -31.44 -7.17 13.11
CA PRO A 629 -30.70 -6.51 14.18
C PRO A 629 -30.59 -7.37 15.43
N ARG A 630 -29.64 -7.02 16.31
CA ARG A 630 -29.45 -7.57 17.66
C ARG A 630 -29.73 -6.49 18.69
N ASP A 631 -30.07 -6.89 19.91
CA ASP A 631 -30.23 -5.96 21.03
C ASP A 631 -28.87 -5.43 21.52
N HIS A 632 -27.81 -6.25 21.39
CA HIS A 632 -26.44 -5.89 21.77
C HIS A 632 -25.64 -5.29 20.60
N ARG A 633 -25.08 -4.08 20.83
CA ARG A 633 -24.45 -3.23 19.78
C ARG A 633 -23.08 -3.70 19.28
N ASP A 634 -22.42 -4.58 20.02
CA ASP A 634 -21.07 -5.09 19.74
C ASP A 634 -21.08 -6.30 18.78
N LYS A 635 -22.23 -6.96 18.61
CA LYS A 635 -22.37 -8.17 17.79
C LYS A 635 -22.96 -7.88 16.41
N ALA A 636 -22.63 -8.75 15.45
CA ALA A 636 -23.18 -8.68 14.09
C ALA A 636 -24.67 -8.98 14.10
N TRP A 637 -25.44 -8.26 13.29
CA TRP A 637 -26.82 -8.59 13.00
C TRP A 637 -26.93 -10.07 12.60
N TYR A 638 -28.01 -10.71 13.04
CA TYR A 638 -28.26 -12.11 12.71
C TYR A 638 -28.44 -12.28 11.20
N GLN A 639 -27.84 -13.36 10.70
CA GLN A 639 -28.07 -13.88 9.36
C GLN A 639 -29.41 -14.62 9.31
N PRO A 640 -30.06 -14.68 8.14
CA PRO A 640 -31.17 -15.59 7.88
C PRO A 640 -30.84 -17.02 8.34
N GLY A 641 -31.73 -17.62 9.13
CA GLY A 641 -31.54 -18.98 9.62
C GLY A 641 -30.70 -19.11 10.88
N ALA A 642 -30.16 -18.01 11.43
CA ALA A 642 -29.43 -18.05 12.68
C ALA A 642 -30.36 -18.33 13.88
N ASP A 643 -29.84 -19.05 14.87
CA ASP A 643 -30.53 -19.22 16.16
C ASP A 643 -30.39 -17.91 16.97
N ALA A 644 -31.48 -17.14 17.00
CA ALA A 644 -31.52 -15.85 17.68
C ALA A 644 -31.79 -16.03 19.17
N GLU A 645 -30.73 -16.36 19.92
CA GLU A 645 -30.75 -16.55 21.38
C GLU A 645 -31.23 -15.31 22.17
N GLU A 646 -31.09 -14.11 21.58
CA GLU A 646 -31.50 -12.84 22.20
C GLU A 646 -33.02 -12.61 22.15
N TYR A 647 -33.75 -13.36 21.31
CA TYR A 647 -35.20 -13.21 21.13
C TYR A 647 -35.97 -14.43 21.63
N SER A 648 -37.18 -14.21 22.13
CA SER A 648 -38.06 -15.29 22.59
C SER A 648 -39.32 -15.44 21.72
N GLY A 649 -39.80 -16.67 21.54
CA GLY A 649 -41.07 -16.94 20.89
C GLY A 649 -41.09 -16.67 19.39
N GLY A 650 -42.08 -15.91 18.91
CA GLY A 650 -42.33 -15.68 17.49
C GLY A 650 -41.22 -14.92 16.76
N ASP A 651 -40.52 -14.00 17.45
CA ASP A 651 -39.46 -13.19 16.85
C ASP A 651 -38.21 -14.04 16.53
N SER A 652 -37.82 -14.98 17.41
CA SER A 652 -36.72 -15.92 17.16
C SER A 652 -37.03 -16.90 16.02
N LEU A 653 -38.26 -17.41 15.97
CA LEU A 653 -38.75 -18.23 14.86
C LEU A 653 -38.76 -17.47 13.52
N PHE A 654 -39.05 -16.17 13.55
CA PHE A 654 -39.05 -15.33 12.36
C PHE A 654 -37.64 -15.12 11.80
N VAL A 655 -36.63 -14.90 12.65
CA VAL A 655 -35.21 -14.83 12.22
C VAL A 655 -34.77 -16.16 11.58
N ARG A 656 -35.19 -17.29 12.17
CA ARG A 656 -34.82 -18.63 11.69
C ARG A 656 -35.49 -19.02 10.37
N ASN A 657 -36.79 -18.75 10.23
CA ASN A 657 -37.59 -19.31 9.12
C ASN A 657 -38.17 -18.26 8.16
N GLY A 658 -38.39 -17.02 8.62
CA GLY A 658 -39.14 -16.00 7.87
C GLY A 658 -38.50 -15.67 6.52
N PHE A 659 -37.18 -15.52 6.48
CA PHE A 659 -36.48 -15.22 5.24
C PHE A 659 -36.47 -16.40 4.26
N GLN A 660 -36.38 -17.64 4.73
CA GLN A 660 -36.50 -18.83 3.87
C GLN A 660 -37.90 -18.96 3.28
N LEU A 661 -38.94 -18.65 4.06
CA LEU A 661 -40.32 -18.57 3.57
C LEU A 661 -40.47 -17.50 2.48
N MET A 662 -39.80 -16.34 2.63
CA MET A 662 -39.77 -15.31 1.59
C MET A 662 -39.16 -15.84 0.29
N LEU A 663 -38.00 -16.51 0.36
CA LEU A 663 -37.35 -17.09 -0.82
C LEU A 663 -38.24 -18.15 -1.48
N GLN A 664 -38.92 -18.97 -0.68
CA GLN A 664 -39.88 -19.96 -1.19
C GLN A 664 -41.06 -19.28 -1.91
N SER A 665 -41.66 -18.25 -1.32
CA SER A 665 -42.75 -17.48 -1.94
C SER A 665 -42.31 -16.84 -3.26
N VAL A 666 -41.09 -16.31 -3.35
CA VAL A 666 -40.54 -15.76 -4.60
C VAL A 666 -40.32 -16.87 -5.64
N ALA A 667 -39.76 -18.03 -5.24
CA ALA A 667 -39.54 -19.17 -6.13
C ALA A 667 -40.86 -19.77 -6.67
N GLU A 668 -41.92 -19.76 -5.86
CA GLU A 668 -43.27 -20.21 -6.23
C GLU A 668 -44.11 -19.12 -6.92
N GLN A 669 -43.53 -17.93 -7.20
CA GLN A 669 -44.21 -16.78 -7.81
C GLN A 669 -45.40 -16.22 -7.00
N LYS A 670 -45.43 -16.45 -5.68
CA LYS A 670 -46.41 -15.90 -4.73
C LYS A 670 -45.95 -14.55 -4.20
N TYR A 671 -45.92 -13.54 -5.06
CA TYR A 671 -45.31 -12.24 -4.75
C TYR A 671 -46.05 -11.42 -3.69
N THR A 672 -47.36 -11.63 -3.50
CA THR A 672 -48.12 -11.01 -2.40
C THR A 672 -47.58 -11.42 -1.04
N ASP A 673 -47.31 -12.71 -0.88
CA ASP A 673 -46.86 -13.31 0.39
C ASP A 673 -45.41 -12.90 0.64
N ALA A 674 -44.57 -12.94 -0.40
CA ALA A 674 -43.19 -12.45 -0.33
C ALA A 674 -43.12 -10.98 0.12
N ASN A 675 -43.98 -10.11 -0.45
CA ASN A 675 -44.04 -8.69 -0.08
C ASN A 675 -44.47 -8.47 1.37
N GLN A 676 -45.42 -9.25 1.88
CA GLN A 676 -45.82 -9.18 3.29
C GLN A 676 -44.67 -9.57 4.22
N ILE A 677 -43.90 -10.61 3.86
CA ILE A 677 -42.74 -11.03 4.65
C ILE A 677 -41.63 -9.97 4.61
N LEU A 678 -41.36 -9.37 3.45
CA LEU A 678 -40.38 -8.28 3.32
C LEU A 678 -40.78 -7.06 4.17
N GLN A 679 -42.07 -6.71 4.20
CA GLN A 679 -42.58 -5.67 5.10
C GLN A 679 -42.43 -6.04 6.59
N ALA A 680 -42.65 -7.30 6.94
CA ALA A 680 -42.43 -7.80 8.31
C ALA A 680 -40.94 -7.71 8.70
N VAL A 681 -40.01 -8.03 7.79
CA VAL A 681 -38.56 -7.83 8.01
C VAL A 681 -38.26 -6.34 8.23
N GLY A 682 -38.81 -5.44 7.42
CA GLY A 682 -38.63 -4.00 7.60
C GLY A 682 -39.16 -3.50 8.96
N THR A 683 -40.29 -4.03 9.41
CA THR A 683 -40.88 -3.71 10.72
C THR A 683 -40.01 -4.25 11.86
N PHE A 684 -39.47 -5.46 11.71
CA PHE A 684 -38.51 -6.06 12.64
C PHE A 684 -37.25 -5.19 12.76
N GLN A 685 -36.72 -4.73 11.62
CA GLN A 685 -35.55 -3.84 11.59
C GLN A 685 -35.80 -2.56 12.36
N GLN A 686 -36.95 -1.92 12.18
CA GLN A 686 -37.29 -0.69 12.92
C GLN A 686 -37.48 -0.96 14.42
N LYS A 687 -38.10 -2.09 14.79
CA LYS A 687 -38.34 -2.48 16.18
C LYS A 687 -37.04 -2.69 16.97
N PHE A 688 -36.09 -3.45 16.41
CA PHE A 688 -34.86 -3.86 17.12
C PHE A 688 -33.63 -3.04 16.75
N GLY A 689 -33.59 -2.44 15.55
CA GLY A 689 -32.48 -1.61 15.08
C GLY A 689 -32.52 -0.15 15.55
N GLY A 690 -33.70 0.38 15.89
CA GLY A 690 -33.89 1.68 16.56
C GLY A 690 -32.98 2.81 16.05
N GLU A 691 -32.16 3.38 16.94
CA GLU A 691 -31.23 4.49 16.69
C GLU A 691 -30.03 4.16 15.79
N LEU A 692 -29.72 2.87 15.56
CA LEU A 692 -28.56 2.45 14.75
C LEU A 692 -28.84 2.58 13.24
N ILE A 693 -30.11 2.51 12.86
CA ILE A 693 -30.54 2.53 11.47
C ILE A 693 -30.45 3.96 10.92
N PRO A 694 -29.80 4.18 9.76
CA PRO A 694 -29.76 5.50 9.15
C PRO A 694 -31.16 6.02 8.76
N SER A 695 -31.32 7.35 8.70
CA SER A 695 -32.61 7.97 8.32
C SER A 695 -33.14 7.51 6.96
N GLU A 696 -34.47 7.47 6.81
CA GLU A 696 -35.13 7.14 5.52
C GLU A 696 -34.75 8.09 4.38
N THR A 697 -34.44 9.36 4.70
CA THR A 697 -33.89 10.30 3.73
C THR A 697 -32.53 9.85 3.21
N LYS A 698 -31.64 9.34 4.09
CA LYS A 698 -30.33 8.81 3.69
C LYS A 698 -30.48 7.56 2.83
N LYS A 699 -31.39 6.64 3.18
CA LYS A 699 -31.75 5.48 2.35
C LYS A 699 -32.15 5.88 0.93
N SER A 700 -33.11 6.79 0.83
CA SER A 700 -33.66 7.24 -0.45
C SER A 700 -32.61 7.93 -1.32
N ILE A 701 -31.76 8.76 -0.71
CA ILE A 701 -30.63 9.42 -1.37
C ILE A 701 -29.64 8.38 -1.90
N GLU A 702 -29.28 7.38 -1.10
CA GLU A 702 -28.30 6.35 -1.48
C GLU A 702 -28.79 5.47 -2.63
N ILE A 703 -30.03 4.97 -2.55
CA ILE A 703 -30.65 4.20 -3.63
C ILE A 703 -30.71 5.03 -4.92
N THR A 704 -31.15 6.29 -4.82
CA THR A 704 -31.22 7.20 -5.97
C THR A 704 -29.83 7.50 -6.55
N TYR A 705 -28.83 7.71 -5.68
CA TYR A 705 -27.45 7.95 -6.07
C TYR A 705 -26.86 6.76 -6.85
N ASN A 706 -27.08 5.54 -6.36
CA ASN A 706 -26.63 4.30 -7.01
C ASN A 706 -27.34 4.09 -8.36
N LYS A 707 -28.64 4.35 -8.44
CA LYS A 707 -29.44 4.25 -9.69
C LYS A 707 -29.05 5.30 -10.72
N ILE A 708 -28.81 6.54 -10.29
CA ILE A 708 -28.39 7.63 -11.19
C ILE A 708 -26.96 7.41 -11.65
N ASN A 709 -26.06 7.01 -10.75
CA ASN A 709 -24.62 6.93 -10.98
C ASN A 709 -24.11 8.20 -11.70
N PRO A 710 -24.08 9.35 -10.99
CA PRO A 710 -23.89 10.65 -11.61
C PRO A 710 -22.59 10.73 -12.42
N PHE A 711 -21.51 10.13 -11.92
CA PHE A 711 -20.21 10.15 -12.56
C PHE A 711 -20.18 9.36 -13.88
N LYS A 712 -20.83 8.19 -13.93
CA LYS A 712 -21.02 7.41 -15.16
C LYS A 712 -21.84 8.17 -16.20
N ARG A 713 -22.81 8.99 -15.78
CA ARG A 713 -23.66 9.75 -16.69
C ARG A 713 -23.01 11.02 -17.23
N VAL A 714 -22.18 11.72 -16.45
CA VAL A 714 -21.59 13.00 -16.89
C VAL A 714 -20.34 12.83 -17.77
N PHE A 715 -19.57 11.75 -17.64
CA PHE A 715 -18.30 11.61 -18.38
C PHE A 715 -18.45 11.65 -19.91
N PRO A 716 -19.45 11.01 -20.55
CA PRO A 716 -19.57 11.04 -22.01
C PRO A 716 -19.85 12.46 -22.50
N TRP A 717 -20.61 13.24 -21.73
CA TRP A 717 -20.92 14.63 -22.04
C TRP A 717 -19.70 15.54 -21.89
N TYR A 718 -18.87 15.32 -20.87
CA TYR A 718 -17.59 16.03 -20.75
C TYR A 718 -16.67 15.77 -21.94
N LEU A 719 -16.58 14.51 -22.39
CA LEU A 719 -15.84 14.13 -23.60
C LEU A 719 -16.43 14.80 -24.84
N LEU A 720 -17.75 14.73 -25.00
CA LEU A 720 -18.47 15.25 -26.16
C LEU A 720 -18.33 16.78 -26.27
N PHE A 721 -18.70 17.53 -25.23
CA PHE A 721 -18.60 18.98 -25.24
C PHE A 721 -17.13 19.45 -25.30
N GLY A 722 -16.21 18.77 -24.62
CA GLY A 722 -14.79 19.06 -24.69
C GLY A 722 -14.22 18.87 -26.10
N PHE A 723 -14.49 17.71 -26.70
CA PHE A 723 -14.06 17.38 -28.07
C PHE A 723 -14.64 18.34 -29.09
N PHE A 724 -15.96 18.58 -29.09
CA PHE A 724 -16.59 19.49 -30.04
C PHE A 724 -16.12 20.93 -29.87
N LEU A 725 -15.96 21.42 -28.64
CA LEU A 725 -15.43 22.76 -28.40
C LEU A 725 -14.02 22.90 -28.96
N LEU A 726 -13.14 21.92 -28.72
CA LEU A 726 -11.79 21.91 -29.28
C LEU A 726 -11.80 21.81 -30.80
N PHE A 727 -12.60 20.91 -31.37
CA PHE A 727 -12.73 20.72 -32.81
C PHE A 727 -13.15 22.01 -33.53
N VAL A 728 -14.21 22.67 -33.04
CA VAL A 728 -14.67 23.94 -33.61
C VAL A 728 -13.61 25.03 -33.48
N LEU A 729 -12.90 25.09 -32.34
CA LEU A 729 -11.79 26.03 -32.16
C LEU A 729 -10.64 25.76 -33.15
N PHE A 730 -10.28 24.49 -33.39
CA PHE A 730 -9.28 24.10 -34.38
C PHE A 730 -9.68 24.50 -35.80
N VAL A 731 -10.92 24.20 -36.21
CA VAL A 731 -11.43 24.60 -37.53
C VAL A 731 -11.38 26.13 -37.70
N ASN A 732 -11.74 26.87 -36.65
CA ASN A 732 -11.73 28.33 -36.65
C ASN A 732 -10.32 28.94 -36.70
N ILE A 733 -9.30 28.25 -36.17
CA ILE A 733 -7.90 28.64 -36.35
C ILE A 733 -7.51 28.61 -37.84
N PHE A 734 -7.91 27.57 -38.59
CA PHE A 734 -7.64 27.47 -40.03
C PHE A 734 -8.50 28.43 -40.86
N ARG A 735 -9.78 28.59 -40.51
CA ARG A 735 -10.69 29.54 -41.17
C ARG A 735 -10.43 30.99 -40.80
N GLN A 736 -9.55 31.23 -39.82
CA GLN A 736 -9.18 32.56 -39.34
C GLN A 736 -10.34 33.40 -38.76
N LYS A 737 -11.47 32.78 -38.40
CA LYS A 737 -12.67 33.44 -37.88
C LYS A 737 -12.84 33.18 -36.38
N PRO A 738 -13.30 34.16 -35.57
CA PRO A 738 -13.59 33.92 -34.17
C PRO A 738 -14.85 33.05 -34.01
N LEU A 739 -14.90 32.27 -32.93
CA LEU A 739 -16.09 31.49 -32.56
C LEU A 739 -17.26 32.44 -32.24
N PRO A 740 -18.48 32.22 -32.79
CA PRO A 740 -19.65 33.01 -32.43
C PRO A 740 -19.90 33.00 -30.93
N LYS A 741 -20.20 34.18 -30.36
CA LYS A 741 -20.34 34.37 -28.89
C LYS A 741 -21.36 33.41 -28.28
N TYR A 742 -22.52 33.24 -28.93
CA TYR A 742 -23.60 32.36 -28.47
C TYR A 742 -23.18 30.89 -28.45
N LEU A 743 -22.51 30.43 -29.51
CA LEU A 743 -22.03 29.05 -29.60
C LEU A 743 -20.98 28.76 -28.51
N ARG A 744 -20.04 29.69 -28.30
CA ARG A 744 -19.07 29.60 -27.20
C ARG A 744 -19.76 29.52 -25.84
N MET A 745 -20.77 30.36 -25.62
CA MET A 745 -21.50 30.42 -24.35
C MET A 745 -22.33 29.15 -24.10
N ALA A 746 -22.90 28.56 -25.16
CA ALA A 746 -23.61 27.28 -25.06
C ALA A 746 -22.67 26.13 -24.64
N PHE A 747 -21.52 25.97 -25.29
CA PHE A 747 -20.53 24.94 -24.93
C PHE A 747 -20.02 25.13 -23.50
N VAL A 748 -19.60 26.35 -23.14
CA VAL A 748 -19.08 26.64 -21.79
C VAL A 748 -20.18 26.50 -20.74
N GLY A 749 -21.39 26.95 -21.02
CA GLY A 749 -22.56 26.79 -20.14
C GLY A 749 -22.88 25.32 -19.88
N GLY A 750 -22.88 24.47 -20.92
CA GLY A 750 -23.04 23.03 -20.79
C GLY A 750 -21.97 22.40 -19.89
N ILE A 751 -20.70 22.76 -20.09
CA ILE A 751 -19.58 22.27 -19.26
C ILE A 751 -19.72 22.72 -17.79
N VAL A 752 -20.17 23.95 -17.54
CA VAL A 752 -20.42 24.45 -16.17
C VAL A 752 -21.56 23.68 -15.51
N ILE A 753 -22.65 23.39 -16.23
CA ILE A 753 -23.75 22.56 -15.71
C ILE A 753 -23.24 21.16 -15.34
N LEU A 754 -22.44 20.52 -16.21
CA LEU A 754 -21.83 19.22 -15.89
C LEU A 754 -20.97 19.30 -14.62
N PHE A 755 -20.24 20.39 -14.45
CA PHE A 755 -19.41 20.62 -13.25
C PHE A 755 -20.24 20.80 -11.98
N LEU A 756 -21.40 21.44 -12.06
CA LEU A 756 -22.34 21.52 -10.94
C LEU A 756 -22.92 20.14 -10.60
N VAL A 757 -23.30 19.33 -11.60
CA VAL A 757 -23.77 17.95 -11.37
C VAL A 757 -22.67 17.07 -10.77
N HIS A 758 -21.44 17.19 -11.27
CA HIS A 758 -20.27 16.50 -10.72
C HIS A 758 -20.05 16.91 -9.24
N THR A 759 -20.09 18.20 -8.94
CA THR A 759 -19.93 18.72 -7.57
C THR A 759 -21.06 18.21 -6.65
N ALA A 760 -22.31 18.25 -7.11
CA ALA A 760 -23.45 17.69 -6.36
C ALA A 760 -23.28 16.19 -6.11
N GLY A 761 -22.77 15.43 -7.08
CA GLY A 761 -22.45 14.01 -6.93
C GLY A 761 -21.41 13.74 -5.84
N LEU A 762 -20.37 14.58 -5.72
CA LEU A 762 -19.38 14.47 -4.65
C LEU A 762 -19.97 14.83 -3.27
N VAL A 763 -20.78 15.89 -3.19
CA VAL A 763 -21.45 16.29 -1.94
C VAL A 763 -22.42 15.21 -1.45
N LEU A 764 -23.23 14.64 -2.36
CA LEU A 764 -24.14 13.54 -2.02
C LEU A 764 -23.36 12.32 -1.54
N ARG A 765 -22.24 11.99 -2.19
CA ARG A 765 -21.39 10.87 -1.78
C ARG A 765 -20.81 11.08 -0.39
N TRP A 766 -20.35 12.30 -0.07
CA TRP A 766 -19.89 12.67 1.28
C TRP A 766 -21.01 12.47 2.31
N TYR A 767 -22.22 12.94 2.02
CA TYR A 767 -23.36 12.77 2.91
C TYR A 767 -23.70 11.28 3.16
N ILE A 768 -23.60 10.45 2.12
CA ILE A 768 -23.83 8.99 2.22
C ILE A 768 -22.74 8.32 3.06
N SER A 769 -21.46 8.56 2.76
CA SER A 769 -20.31 7.90 3.40
C SER A 769 -20.06 8.38 4.84
N GLY A 770 -20.52 9.59 5.20
CA GLY A 770 -20.20 10.21 6.50
C GLY A 770 -18.77 10.74 6.61
N HIS A 771 -17.98 10.66 5.54
CA HIS A 771 -16.62 11.19 5.45
C HIS A 771 -16.34 11.76 4.06
N ALA A 772 -15.30 12.57 3.91
CA ALA A 772 -14.99 13.14 2.60
C ALA A 772 -14.63 12.04 1.56
N PRO A 773 -15.14 12.14 0.31
CA PRO A 773 -15.08 11.07 -0.69
C PRO A 773 -13.75 11.11 -1.44
N TRP A 774 -12.68 10.74 -0.75
CA TRP A 774 -11.34 10.51 -1.31
C TRP A 774 -10.60 9.42 -0.52
N SER A 775 -11.33 8.45 0.03
CA SER A 775 -10.76 7.37 0.86
C SER A 775 -10.16 6.23 0.02
N ASN A 776 -10.70 6.02 -1.18
CA ASN A 776 -10.29 4.96 -2.09
C ASN A 776 -9.86 5.49 -3.47
N GLY A 777 -9.34 4.59 -4.32
CA GLY A 777 -8.83 4.94 -5.64
C GLY A 777 -9.90 5.53 -6.57
N TYR A 778 -11.12 4.99 -6.55
CA TYR A 778 -12.25 5.47 -7.36
C TYR A 778 -12.59 6.91 -7.00
N GLU A 779 -12.84 7.16 -5.73
CA GLU A 779 -13.16 8.46 -5.16
C GLU A 779 -12.08 9.50 -5.47
N SER A 780 -10.81 9.09 -5.33
CA SER A 780 -9.66 9.94 -5.62
C SER A 780 -9.58 10.33 -7.10
N VAL A 781 -9.85 9.42 -8.07
CA VAL A 781 -9.86 9.78 -9.51
C VAL A 781 -11.02 10.70 -9.86
N VAL A 782 -12.20 10.48 -9.27
CA VAL A 782 -13.36 11.38 -9.44
C VAL A 782 -13.02 12.78 -8.93
N TYR A 783 -12.39 12.88 -7.75
CA TYR A 783 -11.95 14.16 -7.21
C TYR A 783 -10.84 14.83 -8.05
N VAL A 784 -9.88 14.06 -8.59
CA VAL A 784 -8.88 14.58 -9.54
C VAL A 784 -9.57 15.17 -10.78
N ALA A 785 -10.58 14.48 -11.33
CA ALA A 785 -11.35 14.98 -12.46
C ALA A 785 -12.08 16.29 -12.13
N TRP A 786 -12.62 16.40 -10.91
CA TRP A 786 -13.20 17.65 -10.41
C TRP A 786 -12.15 18.78 -10.32
N ALA A 787 -10.96 18.50 -9.78
CA ALA A 787 -9.87 19.47 -9.66
C ALA A 787 -9.35 19.95 -11.04
N VAL A 788 -9.25 19.05 -12.03
CA VAL A 788 -8.93 19.41 -13.43
C VAL A 788 -9.93 20.41 -13.97
N MET A 789 -11.23 20.10 -13.87
CA MET A 789 -12.27 20.98 -14.41
C MET A 789 -12.27 22.33 -13.69
N LEU A 790 -12.10 22.34 -12.36
CA LEU A 790 -11.97 23.56 -11.59
C LEU A 790 -10.78 24.41 -12.06
N ALA A 791 -9.60 23.80 -12.24
CA ALA A 791 -8.43 24.48 -12.77
C ALA A 791 -8.70 25.06 -14.18
N GLY A 792 -9.37 24.28 -15.03
CA GLY A 792 -9.81 24.71 -16.35
C GLY A 792 -10.77 25.89 -16.33
N LEU A 793 -11.72 25.93 -15.40
CA LEU A 793 -12.65 27.05 -15.22
C LEU A 793 -11.96 28.28 -14.62
N ILE A 794 -10.97 28.11 -13.74
CA ILE A 794 -10.24 29.22 -13.13
C ILE A 794 -9.32 29.88 -14.15
N PHE A 795 -8.49 29.11 -14.86
CA PHE A 795 -7.51 29.65 -15.81
C PHE A 795 -8.10 29.89 -17.20
N GLY A 796 -9.14 29.15 -17.57
CA GLY A 796 -9.78 29.19 -18.88
C GLY A 796 -10.93 30.17 -19.01
N ARG A 797 -11.25 31.00 -18.00
CA ARG A 797 -12.39 31.96 -18.03
C ARG A 797 -12.48 32.77 -19.33
N LYS A 798 -11.33 33.13 -19.90
CA LYS A 798 -11.21 33.88 -21.17
C LYS A 798 -10.80 33.02 -22.37
N TYR A 799 -10.34 31.79 -22.13
CA TYR A 799 -9.73 30.91 -23.12
C TYR A 799 -10.52 29.62 -23.24
N ALA A 800 -11.47 29.60 -24.18
CA ALA A 800 -12.33 28.44 -24.43
C ALA A 800 -11.53 27.15 -24.75
N MET A 801 -10.33 27.29 -25.31
CA MET A 801 -9.44 26.14 -25.57
C MET A 801 -9.00 25.47 -24.27
N VAL A 802 -8.73 26.23 -23.20
CA VAL A 802 -8.37 25.67 -21.89
C VAL A 802 -9.55 24.97 -21.24
N ILE A 803 -10.76 25.55 -21.33
CA ILE A 803 -11.99 24.92 -20.85
C ILE A 803 -12.27 23.61 -21.61
N GLY A 804 -12.11 23.63 -22.94
CA GLY A 804 -12.27 22.43 -23.77
C GLY A 804 -11.27 21.33 -23.41
N THR A 805 -10.00 21.68 -23.23
CA THR A 805 -8.96 20.75 -22.79
C THR A 805 -9.24 20.17 -21.41
N ALA A 806 -9.64 21.01 -20.45
CA ALA A 806 -9.99 20.56 -19.10
C ALA A 806 -11.23 19.65 -19.10
N SER A 807 -12.25 19.99 -19.90
CA SER A 807 -13.45 19.15 -20.09
C SER A 807 -13.10 17.79 -20.67
N LEU A 808 -12.24 17.75 -21.69
CA LEU A 808 -11.78 16.51 -22.29
C LEU A 808 -11.02 15.64 -21.28
N LEU A 809 -10.07 16.21 -20.54
CA LEU A 809 -9.33 15.50 -19.50
C LEU A 809 -10.23 15.02 -18.36
N THR A 810 -11.19 15.84 -17.93
CA THR A 810 -12.20 15.46 -16.91
C THR A 810 -13.01 14.26 -17.38
N GLY A 811 -13.45 14.26 -18.65
CA GLY A 811 -14.14 13.14 -19.26
C GLY A 811 -13.30 11.87 -19.33
N ILE A 812 -12.00 11.98 -19.68
CA ILE A 812 -11.06 10.85 -19.70
C ILE A 812 -10.85 10.30 -18.28
N ALA A 813 -10.62 11.16 -17.28
CA ALA A 813 -10.40 10.74 -15.90
C ALA A 813 -11.63 10.02 -15.34
N LEU A 814 -12.84 10.55 -15.57
CA LEU A 814 -14.08 9.88 -15.17
C LEU A 814 -14.33 8.59 -15.95
N PHE A 815 -13.97 8.52 -17.23
CA PHE A 815 -14.00 7.26 -17.98
C PHE A 815 -13.08 6.21 -17.35
N VAL A 816 -11.85 6.59 -16.99
CA VAL A 816 -10.89 5.72 -16.29
C VAL A 816 -11.45 5.26 -14.94
N ALA A 817 -12.09 6.15 -14.18
CA ALA A 817 -12.74 5.79 -12.90
C ALA A 817 -13.81 4.70 -13.05
N HIS A 818 -14.44 4.57 -14.22
CA HIS A 818 -15.47 3.55 -14.49
C HIS A 818 -14.93 2.33 -15.24
N LEU A 819 -13.61 2.23 -15.42
CA LEU A 819 -13.02 0.98 -15.88
C LEU A 819 -13.19 -0.09 -14.78
N SER A 820 -13.36 -1.33 -15.22
CA SER A 820 -13.81 -2.46 -14.40
C SER A 820 -12.89 -2.87 -13.25
N TRP A 821 -11.73 -2.25 -13.09
CA TRP A 821 -10.75 -2.57 -12.04
C TRP A 821 -10.80 -1.61 -10.84
N MET A 822 -11.57 -0.52 -10.91
CA MET A 822 -11.73 0.42 -9.79
C MET A 822 -13.01 0.13 -9.02
N ASN A 823 -12.93 0.07 -7.69
CA ASN A 823 -14.08 -0.26 -6.84
C ASN A 823 -14.82 1.02 -6.37
N PRO A 824 -16.09 1.23 -6.78
CA PRO A 824 -16.89 2.39 -6.36
C PRO A 824 -17.60 2.20 -5.00
N GLU A 825 -17.42 1.06 -4.32
CA GLU A 825 -17.94 0.72 -2.99
C GLU A 825 -17.57 1.78 -1.93
N ILE A 826 -18.48 1.99 -0.97
CA ILE A 826 -18.32 2.99 0.10
C ILE A 826 -18.06 2.28 1.43
N THR A 827 -16.80 1.95 1.67
CA THR A 827 -16.36 1.30 2.92
C THR A 827 -16.13 2.31 4.06
N PRO A 828 -16.32 1.92 5.34
CA PRO A 828 -15.82 2.66 6.49
C PRO A 828 -14.32 2.97 6.38
N LEU A 829 -13.92 4.10 6.96
CA LEU A 829 -12.51 4.47 7.04
C LEU A 829 -11.78 3.56 8.01
N VAL A 830 -10.74 2.86 7.54
CA VAL A 830 -9.83 2.12 8.43
C VAL A 830 -9.26 3.05 9.51
N PRO A 831 -8.89 2.54 10.70
CA PRO A 831 -8.65 3.38 11.89
C PRO A 831 -7.59 4.46 11.68
N VAL A 832 -6.51 4.14 10.96
CA VAL A 832 -5.43 5.09 10.61
C VAL A 832 -5.92 6.27 9.77
N LEU A 833 -6.99 6.09 8.98
CA LEU A 833 -7.53 7.14 8.13
C LEU A 833 -8.52 8.08 8.86
N LYS A 834 -8.89 7.77 10.11
CA LYS A 834 -9.73 8.64 10.95
C LYS A 834 -8.89 9.79 11.53
N SER A 835 -8.34 10.65 10.67
CA SER A 835 -7.58 11.86 11.05
C SER A 835 -7.97 13.06 10.20
N TYR A 836 -8.05 14.22 10.85
CA TYR A 836 -8.28 15.51 10.18
C TYR A 836 -7.13 15.85 9.24
N TRP A 837 -5.88 15.54 9.62
CA TRP A 837 -4.71 15.82 8.80
C TRP A 837 -4.70 15.04 7.50
N LEU A 838 -5.09 13.76 7.53
CA LEU A 838 -5.22 12.96 6.32
C LEU A 838 -6.20 13.63 5.35
N THR A 839 -7.37 14.06 5.85
CA THR A 839 -8.42 14.65 5.03
C THR A 839 -7.91 15.87 4.27
N ILE A 840 -7.17 16.76 4.94
CA ILE A 840 -6.56 17.93 4.30
C ILE A 840 -5.44 17.52 3.34
N HIS A 841 -4.52 16.65 3.80
CA HIS A 841 -3.36 16.19 3.05
C HIS A 841 -3.79 15.58 1.71
N VAL A 842 -4.69 14.59 1.75
CA VAL A 842 -5.18 13.88 0.56
C VAL A 842 -5.90 14.84 -0.37
N ALA A 843 -6.75 15.75 0.12
CA ALA A 843 -7.46 16.71 -0.71
C ALA A 843 -6.51 17.68 -1.45
N ILE A 844 -5.46 18.17 -0.78
CA ILE A 844 -4.50 19.10 -1.40
C ILE A 844 -3.60 18.37 -2.39
N ILE A 845 -3.05 17.20 -2.03
CA ILE A 845 -2.12 16.47 -2.89
C ILE A 845 -2.83 15.92 -4.13
N THR A 846 -4.05 15.40 -4.00
CA THR A 846 -4.80 14.89 -5.17
C THR A 846 -5.29 16.03 -6.08
N ALA A 847 -5.67 17.19 -5.51
CA ALA A 847 -5.97 18.36 -6.32
C ALA A 847 -4.78 18.81 -7.18
N SER A 848 -3.56 18.69 -6.64
CA SER A 848 -2.32 19.01 -7.36
C SER A 848 -2.18 18.22 -8.67
N TYR A 849 -2.57 16.94 -8.67
CA TYR A 849 -2.53 16.08 -9.86
C TYR A 849 -3.48 16.58 -10.95
N GLY A 850 -4.60 17.21 -10.58
CA GLY A 850 -5.50 17.84 -11.55
C GLY A 850 -4.87 19.06 -12.25
N PHE A 851 -4.22 19.94 -11.48
CA PHE A 851 -3.49 21.10 -12.03
C PHE A 851 -2.32 20.67 -12.93
N ILE A 852 -1.58 19.64 -12.49
CA ILE A 852 -0.46 19.08 -13.23
C ILE A 852 -0.94 18.33 -14.49
N GLY A 853 -2.05 17.59 -14.40
CA GLY A 853 -2.67 16.92 -15.55
C GLY A 853 -3.15 17.92 -16.61
N LEU A 854 -3.73 19.04 -16.19
CA LEU A 854 -4.07 20.14 -17.10
C LEU A 854 -2.82 20.72 -17.78
N SER A 855 -1.73 20.90 -17.02
CA SER A 855 -0.43 21.34 -17.55
C SER A 855 0.08 20.39 -18.65
N MET A 856 0.04 19.07 -18.42
CA MET A 856 0.42 18.07 -19.41
C MET A 856 -0.43 18.17 -20.69
N PHE A 857 -1.76 18.22 -20.57
CA PHE A 857 -2.66 18.31 -21.72
C PHE A 857 -2.52 19.63 -22.50
N LEU A 858 -2.24 20.75 -21.82
CA LEU A 858 -1.91 22.00 -22.49
C LEU A 858 -0.57 21.89 -23.23
N GLY A 859 0.40 21.18 -22.68
CA GLY A 859 1.65 20.83 -23.37
C GLY A 859 1.39 20.05 -24.67
N ILE A 860 0.52 19.03 -24.62
CA ILE A 860 0.10 18.27 -25.81
C ILE A 860 -0.54 19.19 -26.84
N MET A 861 -1.44 20.06 -26.40
CA MET A 861 -2.11 21.03 -27.26
C MET A 861 -1.10 21.96 -27.96
N VAL A 862 -0.10 22.44 -27.24
CA VAL A 862 0.98 23.27 -27.81
C VAL A 862 1.80 22.48 -28.84
N MET A 863 2.13 21.21 -28.58
CA MET A 863 2.85 20.37 -29.55
C MET A 863 2.07 20.19 -30.84
N ILE A 864 0.75 19.95 -30.74
CA ILE A 864 -0.14 19.88 -31.91
C ILE A 864 -0.14 21.22 -32.67
N LEU A 865 -0.25 22.35 -31.97
CA LEU A 865 -0.22 23.67 -32.62
C LEU A 865 1.11 23.97 -33.31
N ILE A 866 2.25 23.54 -32.75
CA ILE A 866 3.57 23.67 -33.38
C ILE A 866 3.60 22.90 -34.70
N VAL A 867 3.06 21.66 -34.73
CA VAL A 867 3.00 20.84 -35.94
C VAL A 867 2.10 21.47 -37.01
N LEU A 868 0.98 22.07 -36.59
CA LEU A 868 -0.01 22.68 -37.48
C LEU A 868 0.35 24.12 -37.93
N ARG A 869 1.42 24.71 -37.39
CA ARG A 869 1.89 26.04 -37.77
C ARG A 869 2.39 26.05 -39.22
N ARG A 870 1.85 26.96 -40.02
CA ARG A 870 2.21 27.23 -41.42
C ARG A 870 2.37 28.73 -41.62
N LYS A 871 3.05 29.17 -42.69
CA LYS A 871 3.25 30.60 -43.00
C LYS A 871 1.92 31.39 -43.05
N GLN A 872 0.84 30.77 -43.54
CA GLN A 872 -0.48 31.40 -43.68
C GLN A 872 -1.20 31.69 -42.33
N ASN A 873 -0.89 30.95 -41.26
CA ASN A 873 -1.56 31.07 -39.96
C ASN A 873 -0.60 31.38 -38.81
N GLU A 874 0.65 31.74 -39.12
CA GLU A 874 1.77 31.85 -38.19
C GLU A 874 1.50 32.80 -37.02
N GLN A 875 1.05 34.03 -37.29
CA GLN A 875 0.82 35.04 -36.25
C GLN A 875 -0.24 34.58 -35.24
N LYS A 876 -1.36 34.02 -35.72
CA LYS A 876 -2.44 33.53 -34.86
C LYS A 876 -2.01 32.30 -34.05
N VAL A 877 -1.39 31.32 -34.70
CA VAL A 877 -0.96 30.07 -34.05
C VAL A 877 0.14 30.33 -33.02
N THR A 878 1.11 31.21 -33.32
CA THR A 878 2.16 31.60 -32.37
C THR A 878 1.57 32.32 -31.15
N GLY A 879 0.58 33.20 -31.36
CA GLY A 879 -0.15 33.82 -30.26
C GLY A 879 -0.85 32.80 -29.34
N PHE A 880 -1.50 31.78 -29.91
CA PHE A 880 -2.09 30.69 -29.11
C PHE A 880 -1.04 29.86 -28.37
N ILE A 881 0.08 29.52 -29.03
CA ILE A 881 1.19 28.78 -28.43
C ILE A 881 1.72 29.51 -27.19
N GLU A 882 1.97 30.81 -27.28
CA GLU A 882 2.45 31.61 -26.14
C GLU A 882 1.43 31.70 -25.01
N GLN A 883 0.14 31.87 -25.35
CA GLN A 883 -0.94 31.91 -24.37
C GLN A 883 -1.09 30.59 -23.63
N LEU A 884 -1.18 29.46 -24.34
CA LEU A 884 -1.29 28.15 -23.73
C LEU A 884 -0.06 27.79 -22.91
N THR A 885 1.15 28.17 -23.37
CA THR A 885 2.39 27.97 -22.60
C THR A 885 2.38 28.77 -21.30
N THR A 886 1.89 30.01 -21.34
CA THR A 886 1.75 30.84 -20.13
C THR A 886 0.78 30.21 -19.13
N ILE A 887 -0.33 29.64 -19.62
CA ILE A 887 -1.32 28.94 -18.78
C ILE A 887 -0.78 27.60 -18.28
N ASN A 888 -0.01 26.89 -19.09
CA ASN A 888 0.71 25.68 -18.71
C ASN A 888 1.70 25.98 -17.56
N GLU A 889 2.51 27.04 -17.68
CA GLU A 889 3.39 27.53 -16.61
C GLU A 889 2.62 27.84 -15.31
N LEU A 890 1.48 28.51 -15.42
CA LEU A 890 0.64 28.85 -14.28
C LEU A 890 0.08 27.59 -13.60
N SER A 891 -0.47 26.67 -14.39
CA SER A 891 -1.07 25.42 -13.90
C SER A 891 -0.02 24.51 -13.25
N ALA A 892 1.15 24.35 -13.86
CA ALA A 892 2.25 23.59 -13.30
C ALA A 892 2.79 24.21 -11.99
N THR A 893 2.84 25.54 -11.89
CA THR A 893 3.29 26.24 -10.68
C THR A 893 2.31 26.04 -9.53
N VAL A 894 1.00 26.19 -9.76
CA VAL A 894 -0.03 25.94 -8.74
C VAL A 894 -0.05 24.47 -8.34
N GLY A 895 0.04 23.58 -9.32
CA GLY A 895 0.19 22.15 -9.10
C GLY A 895 1.40 21.82 -8.22
N LEU A 896 2.57 22.38 -8.52
CA LEU A 896 3.77 22.21 -7.70
C LEU A 896 3.59 22.71 -6.27
N TYR A 897 2.97 23.89 -6.09
CA TYR A 897 2.68 24.42 -4.75
C TYR A 897 1.78 23.48 -3.95
N PHE A 898 0.69 23.01 -4.54
CA PHE A 898 -0.23 22.10 -3.87
C PHE A 898 0.44 20.75 -3.60
N LEU A 899 1.22 20.24 -4.55
CA LEU A 899 1.96 19.00 -4.39
C LEU A 899 2.96 19.10 -3.25
N THR A 900 3.74 20.19 -3.18
CA THR A 900 4.74 20.40 -2.13
C THR A 900 4.10 20.54 -0.75
N ILE A 901 3.03 21.36 -0.64
CA ILE A 901 2.26 21.49 0.60
C ILE A 901 1.67 20.14 1.00
N GLY A 902 1.06 19.43 0.05
CA GLY A 902 0.52 18.09 0.24
C GLY A 902 1.57 17.15 0.80
N THR A 903 2.70 16.95 0.11
CA THR A 903 3.78 16.03 0.53
C THR A 903 4.21 16.29 1.98
N PHE A 904 4.43 17.54 2.39
CA PHE A 904 4.89 17.83 3.74
C PHE A 904 3.79 17.80 4.81
N LEU A 905 2.54 18.15 4.48
CA LEU A 905 1.38 17.88 5.36
C LEU A 905 1.18 16.38 5.58
N GLY A 906 1.54 15.56 4.58
CA GLY A 906 1.56 14.10 4.73
C GLY A 906 2.54 13.65 5.79
N GLY A 907 3.71 14.29 5.89
CA GLY A 907 4.66 14.04 6.98
C GLY A 907 4.14 14.47 8.36
N VAL A 908 3.32 15.52 8.45
CA VAL A 908 2.67 15.90 9.71
C VAL A 908 1.68 14.81 10.15
N TRP A 909 0.85 14.34 9.22
CA TRP A 909 -0.06 13.22 9.45
C TRP A 909 0.70 11.94 9.85
N ALA A 910 1.76 11.59 9.13
CA ALA A 910 2.58 10.42 9.44
C ALA A 910 3.16 10.47 10.86
N ASN A 911 3.57 11.65 11.35
CA ASN A 911 4.10 11.80 12.70
C ASN A 911 3.03 11.69 13.80
N GLU A 912 1.78 11.98 13.47
CA GLU A 912 0.63 11.80 14.37
C GLU A 912 0.16 10.34 14.36
N SER A 913 0.15 9.70 13.19
CA SER A 913 -0.37 8.34 13.02
C SER A 913 0.68 7.25 13.31
N TRP A 914 1.95 7.47 12.99
CA TRP A 914 3.05 6.50 13.07
C TRP A 914 4.26 7.00 13.86
N GLY A 915 4.10 8.12 14.60
CA GLY A 915 5.16 8.64 15.48
C GLY A 915 6.42 9.18 14.80
N ARG A 916 6.50 9.18 13.47
CA ARG A 916 7.61 9.73 12.67
C ARG A 916 7.09 10.48 11.44
N TYR A 917 7.74 11.58 11.07
CA TYR A 917 7.26 12.43 9.99
C TYR A 917 7.73 12.00 8.58
N TRP A 918 8.69 11.09 8.48
CA TRP A 918 9.22 10.60 7.19
C TRP A 918 9.81 9.19 7.35
N GLY A 919 9.39 8.25 6.51
CA GLY A 919 9.81 6.84 6.57
C GLY A 919 10.56 6.33 5.35
N TRP A 920 10.66 7.13 4.27
CA TRP A 920 11.17 6.72 2.95
C TRP A 920 10.32 5.65 2.24
N ASP A 921 9.08 5.47 2.67
CA ASP A 921 8.14 4.58 1.99
C ASP A 921 8.03 4.94 0.49
N PRO A 922 7.86 3.96 -0.42
CA PRO A 922 7.78 4.25 -1.84
C PRO A 922 6.78 5.35 -2.22
N LYS A 923 5.65 5.49 -1.53
CA LYS A 923 4.66 6.53 -1.84
C LYS A 923 5.12 7.92 -1.40
N GLU A 924 5.72 8.03 -0.21
CA GLU A 924 6.35 9.26 0.28
C GLU A 924 7.48 9.70 -0.65
N THR A 925 8.33 8.74 -1.04
CA THR A 925 9.49 8.96 -1.91
C THR A 925 9.08 9.41 -3.30
N TRP A 926 8.07 8.77 -3.92
CA TRP A 926 7.58 9.17 -5.26
C TRP A 926 6.84 10.52 -5.25
N ALA A 927 6.15 10.87 -4.16
CA ALA A 927 5.62 12.22 -3.99
C ALA A 927 6.74 13.27 -3.97
N LEU A 928 7.86 13.01 -3.28
CA LEU A 928 9.04 13.89 -3.29
C LEU A 928 9.73 13.92 -4.66
N ILE A 929 9.87 12.79 -5.35
CA ILE A 929 10.40 12.74 -6.73
C ILE A 929 9.58 13.64 -7.66
N THR A 930 8.26 13.60 -7.54
CA THR A 930 7.36 14.43 -8.34
C THR A 930 7.54 15.93 -8.03
N VAL A 931 7.70 16.30 -6.75
CA VAL A 931 8.06 17.67 -6.35
C VAL A 931 9.37 18.10 -7.00
N VAL A 932 10.39 17.24 -6.97
CA VAL A 932 11.72 17.50 -7.55
C VAL A 932 11.65 17.68 -9.07
N ILE A 933 10.90 16.82 -9.78
CA ILE A 933 10.73 16.89 -11.23
C ILE A 933 9.99 18.17 -11.63
N TYR A 934 8.87 18.50 -10.98
CA TYR A 934 8.15 19.74 -11.29
C TYR A 934 8.89 21.00 -10.84
N SER A 935 9.71 20.91 -9.79
CA SER A 935 10.65 21.96 -9.42
C SER A 935 11.66 22.19 -10.53
N PHE A 936 12.25 21.14 -11.11
CA PHE A 936 13.13 21.26 -12.27
C PHE A 936 12.40 21.92 -13.45
N ILE A 937 11.21 21.44 -13.82
CA ILE A 937 10.42 21.97 -14.95
C ILE A 937 10.16 23.47 -14.82
N VAL A 938 9.66 23.93 -13.66
CA VAL A 938 9.38 25.36 -13.43
C VAL A 938 10.65 26.22 -13.47
N HIS A 939 11.80 25.65 -13.13
CA HIS A 939 13.10 26.34 -13.13
C HIS A 939 13.87 26.22 -14.46
N MET A 940 13.46 25.39 -15.41
CA MET A 940 14.11 25.26 -16.73
C MET A 940 14.26 26.60 -17.46
N ARG A 941 13.33 27.55 -17.24
CA ARG A 941 13.39 28.90 -17.82
C ARG A 941 14.65 29.70 -17.44
N LEU A 942 15.30 29.33 -16.33
CA LEU A 942 16.51 29.98 -15.82
C LEU A 942 17.79 29.31 -16.32
N ILE A 943 17.67 28.18 -17.04
CA ILE A 943 18.80 27.42 -17.58
C ILE A 943 18.96 27.79 -19.07
N PRO A 944 20.09 28.42 -19.48
CA PRO A 944 20.25 28.97 -20.82
C PRO A 944 20.01 27.99 -21.98
N GLY A 945 20.37 26.71 -21.82
CA GLY A 945 20.17 25.67 -22.84
C GLY A 945 18.80 24.99 -22.81
N LEU A 946 18.00 25.22 -21.77
CA LEU A 946 16.68 24.57 -21.60
C LEU A 946 15.51 25.56 -21.66
N LYS A 947 15.78 26.87 -21.66
CA LYS A 947 14.75 27.89 -21.88
C LYS A 947 14.09 27.71 -23.25
N GLY A 948 12.79 27.97 -23.33
CA GLY A 948 12.06 27.95 -24.59
C GLY A 948 10.69 27.30 -24.48
N VAL A 949 9.79 27.70 -25.38
CA VAL A 949 8.41 27.22 -25.41
C VAL A 949 8.33 25.71 -25.67
N PHE A 950 9.11 25.21 -26.63
CA PHE A 950 9.14 23.78 -26.95
C PHE A 950 9.60 22.95 -25.75
N ASN A 951 10.77 23.28 -25.18
CA ASN A 951 11.37 22.54 -24.07
C ASN A 951 10.46 22.50 -22.84
N TYR A 952 9.83 23.63 -22.48
CA TYR A 952 8.92 23.68 -21.33
C TYR A 952 7.70 22.78 -21.52
N ASN A 953 7.03 22.87 -22.67
CA ASN A 953 5.84 22.06 -22.94
C ASN A 953 6.19 20.58 -23.06
N MET A 954 7.33 20.23 -23.66
CA MET A 954 7.83 18.85 -23.71
C MET A 954 8.10 18.31 -22.31
N ALA A 955 8.76 19.10 -21.45
CA ALA A 955 9.05 18.70 -20.08
C ALA A 955 7.76 18.55 -19.24
N SER A 956 6.74 19.39 -19.47
CA SER A 956 5.44 19.24 -18.80
C SER A 956 4.70 17.95 -19.18
N ILE A 957 4.93 17.44 -20.40
CA ILE A 957 4.41 16.15 -20.84
C ILE A 957 5.14 15.00 -20.14
N ILE A 958 6.47 15.00 -20.25
CA ILE A 958 7.31 13.92 -19.69
C ILE A 958 7.21 13.87 -18.16
N GLY A 959 7.16 15.04 -17.51
CA GLY A 959 7.03 15.17 -16.07
C GLY A 959 5.79 14.48 -15.50
N PHE A 960 4.70 14.40 -16.27
CA PHE A 960 3.46 13.75 -15.84
C PHE A 960 3.64 12.25 -15.57
N ALA A 961 4.64 11.60 -16.18
CA ALA A 961 4.97 10.21 -15.88
C ALA A 961 5.31 10.00 -14.40
N SER A 962 5.89 10.99 -13.72
CA SER A 962 6.16 10.93 -12.27
C SER A 962 4.88 10.94 -11.42
N VAL A 963 3.85 11.68 -11.84
CA VAL A 963 2.52 11.66 -11.20
C VAL A 963 1.86 10.29 -11.39
N LEU A 964 1.91 9.74 -12.61
CA LEU A 964 1.37 8.41 -12.89
C LEU A 964 2.08 7.33 -12.07
N MET A 965 3.41 7.43 -11.92
CA MET A 965 4.16 6.51 -11.07
C MET A 965 3.82 6.68 -9.59
N THR A 966 3.69 7.90 -9.09
CA THR A 966 3.29 8.15 -7.69
C THR A 966 1.88 7.62 -7.39
N TYR A 967 0.93 7.87 -8.30
CA TYR A 967 -0.48 7.59 -8.06
C TYR A 967 -0.90 6.16 -8.41
N PHE A 968 -0.52 5.66 -9.58
CA PHE A 968 -0.82 4.29 -10.00
C PHE A 968 0.38 3.37 -9.79
N GLY A 969 1.58 3.85 -10.10
CA GLY A 969 2.76 3.00 -10.13
C GLY A 969 3.10 2.37 -8.78
N VAL A 970 3.11 3.17 -7.71
CA VAL A 970 3.39 2.70 -6.36
C VAL A 970 2.32 1.71 -5.87
N ASN A 971 1.04 1.97 -6.14
CA ASN A 971 -0.04 1.12 -5.63
C ASN A 971 -0.13 -0.23 -6.36
N TYR A 972 0.29 -0.32 -7.63
CA TYR A 972 0.14 -1.52 -8.45
C TYR A 972 1.44 -2.26 -8.79
N TYR A 973 2.57 -1.57 -8.84
CA TYR A 973 3.87 -2.16 -9.22
C TYR A 973 4.89 -2.20 -8.08
N LEU A 974 4.70 -1.46 -6.99
CA LEU A 974 5.58 -1.48 -5.82
C LEU A 974 4.82 -1.98 -4.58
N SER A 975 5.55 -2.48 -3.59
CA SER A 975 5.02 -2.82 -2.26
C SER A 975 5.33 -1.70 -1.27
N GLY A 976 4.42 -1.40 -0.33
CA GLY A 976 4.64 -0.37 0.69
C GLY A 976 3.51 -0.28 1.73
N LEU A 977 3.72 0.53 2.77
CA LEU A 977 2.77 0.74 3.87
C LEU A 977 1.45 1.40 3.41
N HIS A 978 1.46 2.00 2.23
CA HIS A 978 0.31 2.69 1.63
C HIS A 978 -0.52 1.85 0.66
N SER A 979 -0.28 0.53 0.56
CA SER A 979 -1.01 -0.40 -0.30
C SER A 979 -2.43 -0.72 0.23
N TYR A 980 -3.19 0.30 0.63
CA TYR A 980 -4.59 0.16 1.07
C TYR A 980 -5.57 -0.04 -0.11
N GLY A 981 -5.12 0.17 -1.35
CA GLY A 981 -5.92 -0.03 -2.54
C GLY A 981 -6.14 -1.51 -2.85
N LYS A 982 -7.39 -1.98 -2.77
CA LYS A 982 -7.79 -3.30 -3.26
C LYS A 982 -7.66 -3.34 -4.81
N GLY A 983 -7.06 -4.39 -5.35
CA GLY A 983 -7.01 -4.65 -6.79
C GLY A 983 -5.65 -5.15 -7.31
N VAL A 984 -5.68 -6.08 -8.25
CA VAL A 984 -4.54 -6.49 -9.08
C VAL A 984 -4.74 -5.86 -10.45
N ALA A 985 -3.81 -5.01 -10.89
CA ALA A 985 -3.87 -4.46 -12.24
C ALA A 985 -3.63 -5.59 -13.26
N ASP A 986 -4.38 -5.58 -14.36
CA ASP A 986 -4.28 -6.54 -15.47
C ASP A 986 -3.03 -6.32 -16.35
N GLY A 987 -1.86 -6.17 -15.72
CA GLY A 987 -0.62 -5.79 -16.38
C GLY A 987 -0.73 -4.41 -17.01
N VAL A 988 0.30 -4.01 -17.74
CA VAL A 988 0.25 -2.77 -18.51
C VAL A 988 -0.62 -3.01 -19.75
N HIS A 989 -1.83 -2.44 -19.78
CA HIS A 989 -2.71 -2.53 -20.95
C HIS A 989 -1.97 -2.00 -22.20
N PRO A 990 -2.05 -2.65 -23.38
CA PRO A 990 -1.30 -2.25 -24.59
C PRO A 990 -1.50 -0.78 -25.01
N ALA A 991 -2.65 -0.18 -24.68
CA ALA A 991 -2.90 1.24 -24.90
C ALA A 991 -1.90 2.16 -24.18
N VAL A 992 -1.33 1.73 -23.05
CA VAL A 992 -0.34 2.52 -22.29
C VAL A 992 0.96 2.68 -23.07
N PRO A 993 1.71 1.64 -23.47
CA PRO A 993 2.92 1.81 -24.27
C PRO A 993 2.63 2.43 -25.65
N VAL A 994 1.47 2.14 -26.25
CA VAL A 994 1.04 2.80 -27.49
C VAL A 994 0.86 4.31 -27.28
N SER A 995 0.26 4.73 -26.16
CA SER A 995 0.11 6.16 -25.84
C SER A 995 1.46 6.84 -25.68
N PHE A 996 2.42 6.22 -24.98
CA PHE A 996 3.79 6.74 -24.86
C PHE A 996 4.49 6.84 -26.22
N ALA A 997 4.32 5.84 -27.10
CA ALA A 997 4.88 5.87 -28.45
C ALA A 997 4.27 6.99 -29.31
N LEU A 998 2.94 7.18 -29.25
CA LEU A 998 2.26 8.29 -29.94
C LEU A 998 2.71 9.66 -29.42
N MET A 999 2.87 9.79 -28.09
CA MET A 999 3.41 11.01 -27.48
C MET A 999 4.84 11.28 -27.94
N ALA A 1000 5.71 10.26 -27.97
CA ALA A 1000 7.07 10.38 -28.45
C ALA A 1000 7.12 10.80 -29.93
N ALA A 1001 6.30 10.18 -30.78
CA ALA A 1001 6.19 10.53 -32.20
C ALA A 1001 5.74 11.99 -32.39
N LEU A 1002 4.73 12.44 -31.62
CA LEU A 1002 4.28 13.84 -31.64
C LEU A 1002 5.39 14.82 -31.24
N MET A 1003 6.13 14.52 -30.17
CA MET A 1003 7.23 15.37 -29.69
C MET A 1003 8.36 15.46 -30.71
N ILE A 1004 8.76 14.33 -31.32
CA ILE A 1004 9.77 14.29 -32.38
C ILE A 1004 9.31 15.11 -33.59
N TRP A 1005 8.06 14.96 -34.01
CA TRP A 1005 7.53 15.70 -35.15
C TRP A 1005 7.46 17.21 -34.88
N ALA A 1006 7.01 17.60 -33.69
CA ALA A 1006 6.99 18.99 -33.25
C ALA A 1006 8.41 19.58 -33.17
N TYR A 1007 9.41 18.81 -32.72
CA TYR A 1007 10.81 19.23 -32.69
C TYR A 1007 11.35 19.55 -34.09
N ILE A 1008 11.12 18.65 -35.06
CA ILE A 1008 11.54 18.86 -36.46
C ILE A 1008 10.91 20.12 -37.03
N LYS A 1009 9.61 20.33 -36.78
CA LYS A 1009 8.86 21.51 -37.24
C LYS A 1009 9.35 22.81 -36.58
N GLN A 1010 9.62 22.77 -35.28
CA GLN A 1010 10.14 23.93 -34.54
C GLN A 1010 11.53 24.32 -35.02
N THR A 1011 12.43 23.34 -35.17
CA THR A 1011 13.81 23.57 -35.63
C THR A 1011 13.84 24.16 -37.04
N ARG A 1012 12.99 23.65 -37.95
CA ARG A 1012 12.87 24.20 -39.30
C ARG A 1012 12.37 25.64 -39.28
N PHE A 1013 11.39 25.94 -38.44
CA PHE A 1013 10.85 27.29 -38.30
C PHE A 1013 11.86 28.29 -37.74
N GLU A 1014 12.68 27.89 -36.76
CA GLU A 1014 13.74 28.73 -36.22
C GLU A 1014 14.81 29.05 -37.27
N LYS A 1015 15.23 28.05 -38.06
CA LYS A 1015 16.15 28.26 -39.19
C LYS A 1015 15.57 29.18 -40.26
N GLU A 1016 14.28 29.06 -40.58
CA GLU A 1016 13.58 29.94 -41.54
C GLU A 1016 13.41 31.39 -41.03
N ARG A 1017 13.65 31.67 -39.74
CA ARG A 1017 13.62 33.03 -39.14
C ARG A 1017 15.00 33.67 -38.98
N GLU A 1018 16.06 32.85 -38.96
CA GLU A 1018 17.46 33.31 -38.86
C GLU A 1018 18.06 33.66 -40.23
N VAL A 1019 17.43 33.17 -41.31
CA VAL A 1019 17.64 33.59 -42.72
C VAL A 1019 16.68 34.72 -43.04
#